data_AF-A0A6M1M8G9-F1
#
_entry.id   AF-A0A6M1M8G9-F1
#
_cell.length_a   1.000
_cell.length_b   1.000
_cell.length_c   1.000
_cell.angle_alpha   90.00
_cell.angle_beta   90.00
_cell.angle_gamma   90.00
#
_symmetry.space_group_name_H-M   'P 1'
#
loop_
_entity.id
_entity.type
_entity.pdbx_description
1 polymer ?
#
loop_
_entity_poly.entity_id
_entity_poly.type
_entity_poly.pdbx_seq_one_letter_code
_entity_poly.pdbx_strand_id
1 'polypeptide(L)'
;MKADTKSTPNFGEASKRFRDAGMDARWLLPIAPVDAMISANGLLEEKSLGKAPGRYNPKTRDWTGLGGTVTRDGLSSGDIKAAASWPTPNVGICGAYLPGIDSDAMSPEARRLVDRALIRAFGDDAQYAVRRRGDNDRALYAFQGPPADQPENAVKTRFIKYRLAGDDPSAKPHGLDIIGFGNQYVAAGIHPDGDLYDWEADWHVATLLERGTLEPLDNKGVGAFLEVFTEELKAAGGEILHASKAGGGDVAEQDYSDLDPVMPVDAILEGLDRMPNSDRNRFPFRDDFVQAVAAIRAALGSEAEAHEDDIREWACQDEDWCSPEYFDKVWNSLSRGQRVGRHSLDAMFRRNKIYVSAKYEFPDDVEAAREQIRVVKSARKSDKERLLDEVAEQYFFGHVNTLEDNSEVQMRLASNVGRQWAALKWWQFKSQDAKGKPLVLRLHEKYPSNEAGFWDFIRDLGTVHPDIWFSGETRHPGAERGKIVVEENLDGSVTQYINMRYLSPVIRYAKKEPENKWQAREDVKHLLDFMGRLFPEKRLIDYELDTLAYMVKTGERPGHLLFMVGFPGVGKSIYTHMLISMFDGIGKGMGGQIDGTKLVNENSRRFALARVEGCRIISVKELPDGKASTPANMAAVTATLKQIVDPGPDADYFQIEKKGVDSLTVRNFARVVLTSNYENSIHIEEHDRRIFYNQCGITLENKPAPEYYTRLTTITKNPERLAAFWRYLRDRDTSHYNVALPPPVTVEKKAAQITGVTNPVERHMAAAFMAFQRAGRSIFTIGEVAEVMTAMSYNEYVNTHGVVDDRRNYDLRAPKGPEQAALKQLARDAIAQKEIRSDSVRHSRIYVLKKAEALIARLASARSAELIEALERDRKQHPLSSEHDIEAFSGSPRPKGDN
;
A
#
# COMPACT_ATOMS: atom_id res chain seq x y z
N MET A 1 -16.20 -34.53 19.98
CA MET A 1 -15.32 -34.50 18.80
C MET A 1 -16.13 -33.94 17.64
N LYS A 2 -15.95 -32.65 17.30
CA LYS A 2 -16.52 -32.09 16.06
C LYS A 2 -15.58 -32.50 14.93
N ALA A 3 -16.13 -33.12 13.89
CA ALA A 3 -15.36 -33.52 12.71
C ALA A 3 -14.64 -32.32 12.12
N ASP A 4 -13.35 -32.48 11.81
CA ASP A 4 -12.57 -31.51 11.03
C ASP A 4 -13.33 -31.18 9.74
N THR A 5 -13.73 -29.92 9.61
CA THR A 5 -14.27 -29.39 8.36
C THR A 5 -13.09 -29.25 7.40
N LYS A 6 -12.93 -30.23 6.51
CA LYS A 6 -12.00 -30.11 5.38
C LYS A 6 -12.33 -28.81 4.65
N SER A 7 -11.36 -27.90 4.57
CA SER A 7 -11.50 -26.63 3.85
C SER A 7 -11.91 -26.89 2.40
N THR A 8 -12.93 -26.19 1.89
CA THR A 8 -13.31 -26.21 0.49
C THR A 8 -12.08 -25.91 -0.37
N PRO A 9 -11.70 -26.78 -1.33
CA PRO A 9 -10.53 -26.55 -2.16
C PRO A 9 -10.72 -25.30 -3.01
N ASN A 10 -9.62 -24.59 -3.26
CA ASN A 10 -9.63 -23.46 -4.19
C ASN A 10 -9.56 -23.95 -5.65
N PHE A 11 -9.89 -23.08 -6.59
CA PHE A 11 -9.89 -23.42 -8.01
C PHE A 11 -8.51 -23.91 -8.48
N GLY A 12 -7.42 -23.35 -7.96
CA GLY A 12 -6.05 -23.78 -8.26
C GLY A 12 -5.83 -25.25 -7.90
N GLU A 13 -6.27 -25.68 -6.73
CA GLU A 13 -6.23 -27.08 -6.29
C GLU A 13 -7.18 -27.96 -7.12
N ALA A 14 -8.42 -27.52 -7.31
CA ALA A 14 -9.45 -28.28 -8.04
C ALA A 14 -9.07 -28.53 -9.51
N SER A 15 -8.40 -27.56 -10.14
CA SER A 15 -7.99 -27.65 -11.54
C SER A 15 -6.59 -28.25 -11.76
N LYS A 16 -5.86 -28.57 -10.67
CA LYS A 16 -4.48 -29.06 -10.73
C LYS A 16 -4.34 -30.30 -11.60
N ARG A 17 -5.22 -31.29 -11.46
CA ARG A 17 -5.16 -32.55 -12.22
C ARG A 17 -5.24 -32.33 -13.73
N PHE A 18 -6.05 -31.37 -14.19
CA PHE A 18 -6.18 -31.07 -15.63
C PHE A 18 -4.93 -30.36 -16.16
N ARG A 19 -4.38 -29.40 -15.39
CA ARG A 19 -3.13 -28.71 -15.77
C ARG A 19 -1.93 -29.65 -15.80
N ASP A 20 -1.82 -30.54 -14.82
CA ASP A 20 -0.74 -31.53 -14.74
C ASP A 20 -0.77 -32.48 -15.94
N ALA A 21 -1.96 -32.75 -16.50
CA ALA A 21 -2.16 -33.52 -17.73
C ALA A 21 -1.91 -32.72 -19.03
N GLY A 22 -1.39 -31.49 -18.95
CA GLY A 22 -1.03 -30.67 -20.10
C GLY A 22 -2.14 -29.74 -20.61
N MET A 23 -3.27 -29.63 -19.92
CA MET A 23 -4.32 -28.68 -20.30
C MET A 23 -3.88 -27.23 -20.01
N ASP A 24 -3.95 -26.36 -21.02
CA ASP A 24 -3.64 -24.94 -20.85
C ASP A 24 -4.63 -24.32 -19.83
N ALA A 25 -4.11 -23.56 -18.87
CA ALA A 25 -4.90 -22.92 -17.83
C ALA A 25 -6.00 -21.99 -18.39
N ARG A 26 -5.83 -21.49 -19.62
CA ARG A 26 -6.85 -20.68 -20.32
C ARG A 26 -8.11 -21.45 -20.64
N TRP A 27 -8.02 -22.78 -20.77
CA TRP A 27 -9.16 -23.64 -21.11
C TRP A 27 -10.07 -23.91 -19.91
N LEU A 28 -9.57 -23.65 -18.70
CA LEU A 28 -10.20 -23.99 -17.43
C LEU A 28 -10.91 -22.76 -16.85
N LEU A 29 -12.20 -22.88 -16.56
CA LEU A 29 -13.02 -21.79 -16.04
C LEU A 29 -13.44 -22.04 -14.58
N PRO A 30 -13.31 -21.07 -13.66
CA PRO A 30 -13.86 -21.18 -12.32
C PRO A 30 -15.38 -21.12 -12.36
N ILE A 31 -16.05 -22.13 -11.84
CA ILE A 31 -17.51 -22.20 -11.76
C ILE A 31 -17.94 -21.74 -10.38
N ALA A 32 -18.96 -20.88 -10.28
CA ALA A 32 -19.47 -20.46 -8.98
C ALA A 32 -20.01 -21.67 -8.20
N PRO A 33 -19.65 -21.88 -6.92
CA PRO A 33 -20.11 -23.03 -6.14
C PRO A 33 -21.62 -22.96 -5.85
N VAL A 34 -22.22 -24.11 -5.52
CA VAL A 34 -23.68 -24.26 -5.33
C VAL A 34 -24.23 -23.36 -4.22
N ASP A 35 -23.43 -23.16 -3.18
CA ASP A 35 -23.73 -22.35 -1.99
C ASP A 35 -23.14 -20.93 -2.06
N ALA A 36 -22.72 -20.49 -3.25
CA ALA A 36 -22.17 -19.17 -3.45
C ALA A 36 -23.17 -18.07 -3.09
N MET A 37 -22.71 -17.09 -2.31
CA MET A 37 -23.42 -15.82 -2.19
C MET A 37 -23.29 -15.06 -3.52
N ILE A 38 -24.41 -14.74 -4.17
CA ILE A 38 -24.41 -14.00 -5.44
C ILE A 38 -24.46 -12.49 -5.16
N SER A 39 -23.71 -11.72 -5.94
CA SER A 39 -23.77 -10.26 -5.87
C SER A 39 -25.10 -9.71 -6.39
N ALA A 40 -25.68 -8.74 -5.67
CA ALA A 40 -26.97 -8.13 -6.04
C ALA A 40 -26.99 -7.45 -7.42
N ASN A 41 -25.82 -7.09 -7.96
CA ASN A 41 -25.67 -6.39 -9.24
C ASN A 41 -25.11 -7.29 -10.37
N GLY A 42 -25.00 -8.61 -10.14
CA GLY A 42 -24.43 -9.57 -11.09
C GLY A 42 -25.46 -10.16 -12.06
N LEU A 43 -25.00 -10.60 -13.24
CA LEU A 43 -25.79 -11.40 -14.20
C LEU A 43 -25.87 -12.90 -13.84
N LEU A 44 -25.30 -13.30 -12.70
CA LEU A 44 -25.32 -14.68 -12.24
C LEU A 44 -26.63 -14.93 -11.50
N GLU A 45 -27.38 -15.95 -11.88
CA GLU A 45 -28.65 -16.31 -11.25
C GLU A 45 -28.47 -17.51 -10.31
N GLU A 46 -29.33 -17.63 -9.30
CA GLU A 46 -29.25 -18.70 -8.29
C GLU A 46 -29.31 -20.11 -8.90
N LYS A 47 -30.16 -20.29 -9.93
CA LYS A 47 -30.26 -21.55 -10.69
C LYS A 47 -29.00 -21.92 -11.49
N SER A 48 -28.07 -20.98 -11.65
CA SER A 48 -26.83 -21.12 -12.42
C SER A 48 -25.61 -21.42 -11.55
N LEU A 49 -25.75 -21.37 -10.22
CA LEU A 49 -24.71 -21.84 -9.29
C LEU A 49 -24.38 -23.31 -9.56
N GLY A 50 -23.13 -23.71 -9.33
CA GLY A 50 -22.62 -25.04 -9.66
C GLY A 50 -22.50 -25.37 -11.16
N LYS A 51 -22.91 -24.45 -12.06
CA LYS A 51 -22.97 -24.67 -13.52
C LYS A 51 -22.28 -23.58 -14.34
N ALA A 52 -22.42 -22.32 -13.95
CA ALA A 52 -21.95 -21.18 -14.74
C ALA A 52 -20.59 -20.63 -14.26
N PRO A 53 -19.74 -20.16 -15.18
CA PRO A 53 -18.50 -19.47 -14.83
C PRO A 53 -18.75 -18.23 -13.96
N GLY A 54 -17.99 -18.12 -12.88
CA GLY A 54 -18.15 -17.06 -11.89
C GLY A 54 -16.82 -16.40 -11.54
N ARG A 55 -16.88 -15.11 -11.23
CA ARG A 55 -15.79 -14.32 -10.65
C ARG A 55 -16.05 -14.15 -9.16
N TYR A 56 -15.12 -14.63 -8.35
CA TYR A 56 -15.16 -14.43 -6.90
C TYR A 56 -14.57 -13.09 -6.53
N ASN A 57 -15.28 -12.34 -5.69
CA ASN A 57 -14.74 -11.15 -5.05
C ASN A 57 -14.33 -11.48 -3.61
N PRO A 58 -13.03 -11.56 -3.30
CA PRO A 58 -12.56 -11.93 -1.96
C PRO A 58 -12.94 -10.93 -0.87
N LYS A 59 -13.33 -9.70 -1.24
CA LYS A 59 -13.71 -8.65 -0.28
C LYS A 59 -15.13 -8.82 0.22
N THR A 60 -16.08 -8.95 -0.71
CA THR A 60 -17.52 -9.13 -0.43
C THR A 60 -17.87 -10.59 -0.17
N ARG A 61 -16.96 -11.52 -0.50
CA ARG A 61 -17.18 -12.98 -0.47
C ARG A 61 -18.37 -13.42 -1.34
N ASP A 62 -18.71 -12.63 -2.34
CA ASP A 62 -19.76 -12.92 -3.30
C ASP A 62 -19.19 -13.34 -4.67
N TRP A 63 -20.07 -13.88 -5.50
CA TRP A 63 -19.82 -14.32 -6.85
C TRP A 63 -20.62 -13.48 -7.83
N THR A 64 -19.97 -13.12 -8.94
CA THR A 64 -20.59 -12.46 -10.10
C THR A 64 -20.36 -13.32 -11.34
N GLY A 65 -21.13 -13.11 -12.41
CA GLY A 65 -20.87 -13.79 -13.67
C GLY A 65 -19.51 -13.38 -14.24
N LEU A 66 -18.73 -14.33 -14.75
CA LEU A 66 -17.38 -14.04 -15.26
C LEU A 66 -17.40 -13.07 -16.47
N GLY A 67 -18.51 -13.07 -17.24
CA GLY A 67 -18.80 -12.12 -18.31
C GLY A 67 -17.87 -12.20 -19.53
N GLY A 68 -18.15 -11.38 -20.55
CA GLY A 68 -17.28 -11.22 -21.73
C GLY A 68 -17.23 -12.45 -22.64
N THR A 69 -16.08 -12.66 -23.28
CA THR A 69 -15.86 -13.71 -24.28
C THR A 69 -15.13 -14.93 -23.69
N VAL A 70 -15.14 -15.13 -22.37
CA VAL A 70 -14.36 -16.18 -21.69
C VAL A 70 -14.73 -17.61 -22.09
N THR A 71 -15.99 -17.88 -22.43
CA THR A 71 -16.41 -19.19 -22.97
C THR A 71 -16.00 -19.40 -24.43
N ARG A 72 -15.54 -18.33 -25.09
CA ARG A 72 -15.06 -18.32 -26.47
C ARG A 72 -13.53 -18.35 -26.53
N ASP A 73 -12.90 -17.47 -25.77
CA ASP A 73 -11.46 -17.15 -25.85
C ASP A 73 -10.67 -17.80 -24.68
N GLY A 74 -11.34 -18.26 -23.62
CA GLY A 74 -10.71 -18.74 -22.39
C GLY A 74 -10.39 -17.63 -21.38
N LEU A 75 -9.73 -17.98 -20.27
CA LEU A 75 -9.28 -17.00 -19.27
C LEU A 75 -8.12 -16.15 -19.80
N SER A 76 -8.10 -14.87 -19.43
CA SER A 76 -6.92 -14.02 -19.61
C SER A 76 -5.79 -14.41 -18.65
N SER A 77 -4.54 -14.05 -18.95
CA SER A 77 -3.40 -14.32 -18.05
C SER A 77 -3.58 -13.69 -16.66
N GLY A 78 -4.22 -12.52 -16.59
CA GLY A 78 -4.55 -11.87 -15.32
C GLY A 78 -5.61 -12.64 -14.53
N ASP A 79 -6.64 -13.13 -15.21
CA ASP A 79 -7.69 -13.92 -14.58
C ASP A 79 -7.21 -15.28 -14.13
N ILE A 80 -6.29 -15.94 -14.84
CA ILE A 80 -5.69 -17.21 -14.40
C ILE A 80 -5.03 -17.06 -13.03
N LYS A 81 -4.22 -16.00 -12.86
CA LYS A 81 -3.51 -15.75 -11.59
C LYS A 81 -4.50 -15.47 -10.45
N ALA A 82 -5.54 -14.69 -10.71
CA ALA A 82 -6.55 -14.37 -9.72
C ALA A 82 -7.41 -15.60 -9.37
N ALA A 83 -7.86 -16.35 -10.40
CA ALA A 83 -8.76 -17.48 -10.25
C ALA A 83 -8.16 -18.59 -9.40
N ALA A 84 -6.84 -18.80 -9.44
CA ALA A 84 -6.16 -19.84 -8.67
C ALA A 84 -6.53 -19.85 -7.17
N SER A 85 -6.77 -18.69 -6.56
CA SER A 85 -7.14 -18.59 -5.14
C SER A 85 -8.64 -18.53 -4.86
N TRP A 86 -9.51 -18.62 -5.87
CA TRP A 86 -10.96 -18.50 -5.66
C TRP A 86 -11.53 -19.76 -5.00
N PRO A 87 -12.42 -19.63 -4.00
CA PRO A 87 -12.90 -20.75 -3.19
C PRO A 87 -14.00 -21.51 -3.93
N THR A 88 -13.63 -22.24 -4.98
CA THR A 88 -14.54 -23.14 -5.68
C THR A 88 -13.91 -24.50 -5.94
N PRO A 89 -14.63 -25.59 -5.62
CA PRO A 89 -14.27 -26.93 -6.05
C PRO A 89 -14.66 -27.20 -7.51
N ASN A 90 -15.45 -26.31 -8.14
CA ASN A 90 -16.00 -26.54 -9.46
C ASN A 90 -15.13 -25.94 -10.57
N VAL A 91 -14.82 -26.78 -11.57
CA VAL A 91 -13.97 -26.45 -12.72
C VAL A 91 -14.77 -26.68 -13.99
N GLY A 92 -14.82 -25.69 -14.88
CA GLY A 92 -15.37 -25.78 -16.23
C GLY A 92 -14.28 -25.92 -17.27
N ILE A 93 -14.63 -26.48 -18.43
CA ILE A 93 -13.78 -26.57 -19.62
C ILE A 93 -14.47 -25.84 -20.77
N CYS A 94 -13.73 -24.98 -21.47
CA CYS A 94 -14.19 -24.29 -22.67
C CYS A 94 -14.36 -25.27 -23.84
N GLY A 95 -15.56 -25.32 -24.43
CA GLY A 95 -15.90 -26.19 -25.55
C GLY A 95 -15.15 -25.85 -26.84
N ALA A 96 -14.57 -24.65 -26.94
CA ALA A 96 -13.70 -24.27 -28.05
C ALA A 96 -12.43 -25.13 -28.15
N TYR A 97 -11.93 -25.67 -27.03
CA TYR A 97 -10.67 -26.41 -26.97
C TYR A 97 -10.87 -27.91 -26.76
N LEU A 98 -11.86 -28.28 -25.92
CA LEU A 98 -12.34 -29.65 -25.79
C LEU A 98 -13.86 -29.64 -26.00
N PRO A 99 -14.35 -29.87 -27.22
CA PRO A 99 -15.78 -29.97 -27.47
C PRO A 99 -16.35 -31.23 -26.79
N GLY A 100 -17.62 -31.15 -26.42
CA GLY A 100 -18.33 -32.22 -25.74
C GLY A 100 -19.65 -32.55 -26.40
N ILE A 101 -20.06 -33.81 -26.30
CA ILE A 101 -21.42 -34.27 -26.59
C ILE A 101 -22.07 -34.55 -25.25
N ASP A 102 -23.01 -33.72 -24.82
CA ASP A 102 -23.71 -33.86 -23.53
C ASP A 102 -25.06 -34.54 -23.76
N SER A 103 -25.17 -35.76 -23.28
CA SER A 103 -26.37 -36.59 -23.40
C SER A 103 -27.21 -36.46 -22.15
N ASP A 104 -28.29 -35.70 -22.26
CA ASP A 104 -29.34 -35.53 -21.26
C ASP A 104 -30.38 -36.67 -21.36
N ALA A 105 -29.88 -37.91 -21.43
CA ALA A 105 -30.71 -39.12 -21.47
C ALA A 105 -31.44 -39.31 -20.12
N MET A 106 -32.69 -39.75 -20.20
CA MET A 106 -33.56 -39.94 -19.03
C MET A 106 -33.94 -41.41 -18.84
N SER A 107 -33.37 -42.30 -19.65
CA SER A 107 -33.54 -43.74 -19.60
C SER A 107 -32.26 -44.45 -20.04
N PRO A 108 -32.00 -45.69 -19.57
CA PRO A 108 -30.85 -46.48 -20.00
C PRO A 108 -30.87 -46.78 -21.49
N GLU A 109 -32.05 -46.93 -22.09
CA GLU A 109 -32.23 -47.18 -23.52
C GLU A 109 -31.77 -45.99 -24.36
N ALA A 110 -32.11 -44.77 -23.94
CA ALA A 110 -31.68 -43.54 -24.61
C ALA A 110 -30.17 -43.34 -24.50
N ARG A 111 -29.59 -43.67 -23.35
CA ARG A 111 -28.13 -43.67 -23.17
C ARG A 111 -27.44 -44.65 -24.11
N ARG A 112 -27.91 -45.91 -24.14
CA ARG A 112 -27.37 -46.94 -25.04
C ARG A 112 -27.50 -46.55 -26.52
N LEU A 113 -28.52 -45.79 -26.89
CA LEU A 113 -28.66 -45.28 -28.26
C LEU A 113 -27.54 -44.28 -28.61
N VAL A 114 -27.22 -43.35 -27.71
CA VAL A 114 -26.10 -42.41 -27.91
C VAL A 114 -24.77 -43.16 -27.94
N ASP A 115 -24.55 -44.12 -27.03
CA ASP A 115 -23.33 -44.94 -27.01
C ASP A 115 -23.13 -45.69 -28.34
N ARG A 116 -24.18 -46.33 -28.88
CA ARG A 116 -24.11 -46.99 -30.21
C ARG A 116 -23.80 -46.00 -31.32
N ALA A 117 -24.42 -44.82 -31.29
CA ALA A 117 -24.19 -43.80 -32.31
C ALA A 117 -22.74 -43.28 -32.28
N LEU A 118 -22.16 -43.11 -31.09
CA LEU A 118 -20.75 -42.73 -30.93
C LEU A 118 -19.81 -43.80 -31.49
N ILE A 119 -19.99 -45.05 -31.07
CA ILE A 119 -19.19 -46.20 -31.52
C ILE A 119 -19.25 -46.33 -33.05
N ARG A 120 -20.45 -46.21 -33.63
CA ARG A 120 -20.63 -46.36 -35.08
C ARG A 120 -20.11 -45.16 -35.87
N ALA A 121 -20.12 -43.95 -35.30
CA ALA A 121 -19.62 -42.75 -35.96
C ALA A 121 -18.08 -42.62 -35.90
N PHE A 122 -17.48 -42.99 -34.77
CA PHE A 122 -16.05 -42.78 -34.52
C PHE A 122 -15.22 -44.08 -34.53
N GLY A 123 -15.86 -45.24 -34.42
CA GLY A 123 -15.23 -46.56 -34.36
C GLY A 123 -15.12 -47.11 -32.93
N ASP A 124 -14.98 -48.43 -32.80
CA ASP A 124 -14.85 -49.13 -31.51
C ASP A 124 -13.56 -48.76 -30.76
N ASP A 125 -12.52 -48.36 -31.49
CA ASP A 125 -11.20 -47.98 -30.93
C ASP A 125 -11.10 -46.49 -30.57
N ALA A 126 -12.13 -45.69 -30.84
CA ALA A 126 -12.12 -44.25 -30.59
C ALA A 126 -12.05 -43.94 -29.08
N GLN A 127 -11.11 -43.08 -28.69
CA GLN A 127 -10.91 -42.72 -27.29
C GLN A 127 -11.46 -41.34 -26.96
N TYR A 128 -12.71 -41.27 -26.47
CA TYR A 128 -13.32 -40.04 -25.96
C TYR A 128 -13.56 -40.11 -24.46
N ALA A 129 -13.37 -39.01 -23.73
CA ALA A 129 -13.50 -39.03 -22.27
C ALA A 129 -14.96 -39.05 -21.82
N VAL A 130 -15.31 -39.81 -20.79
CA VAL A 130 -16.70 -39.96 -20.31
C VAL A 130 -16.86 -39.41 -18.91
N ARG A 131 -17.73 -38.40 -18.75
CA ARG A 131 -18.10 -37.80 -17.46
C ARG A 131 -19.54 -38.11 -17.10
N ARG A 132 -19.75 -38.75 -15.95
CA ARG A 132 -21.07 -39.01 -15.36
C ARG A 132 -21.43 -37.99 -14.29
N ARG A 133 -22.72 -37.96 -13.95
CA ARG A 133 -23.26 -37.15 -12.85
C ARG A 133 -24.14 -38.04 -11.97
N GLY A 134 -23.61 -38.53 -10.84
CA GLY A 134 -24.31 -39.50 -10.00
C GLY A 134 -24.68 -40.79 -10.74
N ASP A 135 -25.74 -41.46 -10.30
CA ASP A 135 -26.21 -42.75 -10.84
C ASP A 135 -27.26 -42.62 -11.97
N ASN A 136 -27.38 -41.43 -12.59
CA ASN A 136 -28.34 -41.22 -13.69
C ASN A 136 -27.76 -41.60 -15.07
N ASP A 137 -28.63 -41.77 -16.05
CA ASP A 137 -28.27 -42.17 -17.42
C ASP A 137 -27.63 -41.04 -18.25
N ARG A 138 -27.37 -39.86 -17.65
CA ARG A 138 -26.75 -38.74 -18.35
C ARG A 138 -25.25 -38.88 -18.31
N ALA A 139 -24.61 -38.55 -19.42
CA ALA A 139 -23.19 -38.33 -19.40
C ALA A 139 -22.74 -37.45 -20.56
N LEU A 140 -21.55 -36.91 -20.39
CA LEU A 140 -20.86 -36.08 -21.36
C LEU A 140 -19.68 -36.84 -21.93
N TYR A 141 -19.50 -36.74 -23.24
CA TYR A 141 -18.38 -37.33 -23.98
C TYR A 141 -17.50 -36.19 -24.51
N ALA A 142 -16.28 -36.08 -24.02
CA ALA A 142 -15.35 -35.01 -24.40
C ALA A 142 -14.30 -35.50 -25.40
N PHE A 143 -14.03 -34.67 -26.40
CA PHE A 143 -13.16 -34.94 -27.52
C PHE A 143 -12.02 -33.92 -27.59
N GLN A 144 -10.99 -34.22 -28.38
CA GLN A 144 -9.95 -33.25 -28.71
C GLN A 144 -10.50 -32.24 -29.73
N GLY A 145 -10.49 -30.96 -29.38
CA GLY A 145 -10.90 -29.90 -30.30
C GLY A 145 -9.84 -29.62 -31.37
N PRO A 146 -10.21 -28.93 -32.46
CA PRO A 146 -9.27 -28.43 -33.44
C PRO A 146 -8.22 -27.51 -32.79
N PRO A 147 -7.03 -27.35 -33.41
CA PRO A 147 -6.02 -26.42 -32.93
C PRO A 147 -6.57 -24.99 -32.74
N ALA A 148 -6.15 -24.32 -31.66
CA ALA A 148 -6.65 -22.99 -31.28
C ALA A 148 -6.35 -21.88 -32.31
N ASP A 149 -5.38 -22.10 -33.20
CA ASP A 149 -5.00 -21.20 -34.29
C ASP A 149 -5.88 -21.35 -35.54
N GLN A 150 -6.85 -22.27 -35.53
CA GLN A 150 -7.83 -22.49 -36.60
C GLN A 150 -9.28 -22.33 -36.09
N PRO A 151 -9.68 -21.13 -35.63
CA PRO A 151 -11.00 -20.90 -35.03
C PRO A 151 -12.17 -21.20 -36.00
N GLU A 152 -11.94 -21.13 -37.31
CA GLU A 152 -12.91 -21.51 -38.35
C GLU A 152 -13.32 -23.00 -38.28
N ASN A 153 -12.45 -23.84 -37.74
CA ASN A 153 -12.70 -25.27 -37.57
C ASN A 153 -13.40 -25.60 -36.26
N ALA A 154 -13.53 -24.63 -35.34
CA ALA A 154 -14.11 -24.85 -34.02
C ALA A 154 -15.52 -25.45 -34.11
N VAL A 155 -15.77 -26.46 -33.28
CA VAL A 155 -17.05 -27.17 -33.26
C VAL A 155 -18.17 -26.21 -32.91
N LYS A 156 -19.24 -26.20 -33.72
CA LYS A 156 -20.43 -25.39 -33.44
C LYS A 156 -21.33 -26.07 -32.43
N THR A 157 -21.94 -25.26 -31.57
CA THR A 157 -22.98 -25.75 -30.69
C THR A 157 -24.26 -26.10 -31.45
N ARG A 158 -24.86 -27.24 -31.09
CA ARG A 158 -26.12 -27.74 -31.66
C ARG A 158 -26.93 -28.39 -30.55
N PHE A 159 -28.25 -28.36 -30.67
CA PHE A 159 -29.12 -29.03 -29.71
C PHE A 159 -30.21 -29.84 -30.41
N ILE A 160 -30.45 -31.03 -29.88
CA ILE A 160 -31.50 -31.94 -30.33
C ILE A 160 -32.35 -32.36 -29.14
N LYS A 161 -33.67 -32.26 -29.30
CA LYS A 161 -34.66 -32.93 -28.45
C LYS A 161 -35.25 -34.10 -29.20
N TYR A 162 -35.29 -35.25 -28.55
CA TYR A 162 -35.78 -36.49 -29.16
C TYR A 162 -36.56 -37.35 -28.14
N ARG A 163 -37.30 -38.32 -28.68
CA ARG A 163 -38.00 -39.37 -27.92
C ARG A 163 -37.77 -40.72 -28.57
N LEU A 164 -37.74 -41.77 -27.77
CA LEU A 164 -37.74 -43.16 -28.23
C LEU A 164 -39.17 -43.67 -28.42
N ALA A 165 -39.30 -44.77 -29.16
CA ALA A 165 -40.56 -45.49 -29.23
C ALA A 165 -40.96 -45.99 -27.83
N GLY A 166 -42.16 -45.61 -27.38
CA GLY A 166 -42.71 -46.00 -26.09
C GLY A 166 -42.45 -45.00 -24.95
N ASP A 167 -41.72 -43.91 -25.19
CA ASP A 167 -41.67 -42.80 -24.24
C ASP A 167 -43.05 -42.17 -24.06
N ASP A 168 -43.38 -41.80 -22.82
CA ASP A 168 -44.61 -41.07 -22.52
C ASP A 168 -44.58 -39.68 -23.21
N PRO A 169 -45.58 -39.35 -24.06
CA PRO A 169 -45.65 -38.05 -24.75
C PRO A 169 -45.75 -36.84 -23.80
N SER A 170 -46.12 -37.05 -22.54
CA SER A 170 -46.16 -36.02 -21.51
C SER A 170 -44.84 -35.88 -20.71
N ALA A 171 -43.95 -36.87 -20.78
CA ALA A 171 -42.66 -36.83 -20.12
C ALA A 171 -41.69 -35.87 -20.82
N LYS A 172 -40.73 -35.36 -20.04
CA LYS A 172 -39.68 -34.47 -20.54
C LYS A 172 -38.85 -35.20 -21.61
N PRO A 173 -38.69 -34.63 -22.82
CA PRO A 173 -37.92 -35.28 -23.87
C PRO A 173 -36.43 -35.37 -23.53
N HIS A 174 -35.77 -36.37 -24.09
CA HIS A 174 -34.32 -36.52 -24.02
C HIS A 174 -33.62 -35.35 -24.71
N GLY A 175 -32.43 -34.99 -24.23
CA GLY A 175 -31.60 -33.93 -24.82
C GLY A 175 -30.27 -34.48 -25.32
N LEU A 176 -29.79 -33.91 -26.41
CA LEU A 176 -28.43 -34.10 -26.91
C LEU A 176 -27.86 -32.72 -27.28
N ASP A 177 -26.88 -32.27 -26.51
CA ASP A 177 -26.21 -30.98 -26.67
C ASP A 177 -24.79 -31.18 -27.21
N ILE A 178 -24.49 -30.62 -28.37
CA ILE A 178 -23.12 -30.49 -28.85
C ILE A 178 -22.57 -29.21 -28.26
N ILE A 179 -21.60 -29.31 -27.35
CA ILE A 179 -20.96 -28.20 -26.67
C ILE A 179 -19.65 -27.89 -27.37
N GLY A 180 -19.57 -26.73 -28.03
CA GLY A 180 -18.39 -26.30 -28.76
C GLY A 180 -18.07 -24.83 -28.50
N PHE A 181 -17.66 -24.11 -29.54
CA PHE A 181 -17.27 -22.71 -29.47
C PHE A 181 -18.33 -21.81 -28.81
N GLY A 182 -17.89 -20.99 -27.86
CA GLY A 182 -18.75 -20.05 -27.13
C GLY A 182 -19.49 -20.66 -25.93
N ASN A 183 -19.39 -21.97 -25.71
CA ASN A 183 -19.98 -22.68 -24.58
C ASN A 183 -18.93 -23.40 -23.73
N GLN A 184 -19.35 -23.90 -22.57
CA GLN A 184 -18.51 -24.64 -21.63
C GLN A 184 -19.31 -25.74 -20.94
N TYR A 185 -18.62 -26.70 -20.33
CA TYR A 185 -19.22 -27.68 -19.43
C TYR A 185 -18.39 -27.87 -18.16
N VAL A 186 -19.03 -28.30 -17.08
CA VAL A 186 -18.36 -28.51 -15.78
C VAL A 186 -17.58 -29.82 -15.77
N ALA A 187 -16.27 -29.77 -15.65
CA ALA A 187 -15.41 -30.96 -15.63
C ALA A 187 -15.23 -31.57 -14.24
N ALA A 188 -15.31 -30.78 -13.17
CA ALA A 188 -15.18 -31.27 -11.80
C ALA A 188 -16.00 -30.42 -10.84
N GLY A 189 -16.35 -30.98 -9.67
CA GLY A 189 -17.04 -30.30 -8.59
C GLY A 189 -18.43 -30.87 -8.28
N ILE A 190 -19.30 -30.03 -7.71
CA ILE A 190 -20.62 -30.41 -7.20
C ILE A 190 -21.72 -29.78 -8.07
N HIS A 191 -22.67 -30.59 -8.54
CA HIS A 191 -23.88 -30.14 -9.23
C HIS A 191 -24.87 -29.53 -8.22
N PRO A 192 -25.76 -28.58 -8.61
CA PRO A 192 -26.81 -28.04 -7.73
C PRO A 192 -27.67 -29.07 -7.01
N ASP A 193 -27.86 -30.23 -7.63
CA ASP A 193 -28.66 -31.33 -7.06
C ASP A 193 -27.86 -32.16 -6.02
N GLY A 194 -26.60 -31.83 -5.77
CA GLY A 194 -25.71 -32.48 -4.79
C GLY A 194 -24.77 -33.54 -5.37
N ASP A 195 -25.04 -34.03 -6.60
CA ASP A 195 -24.21 -35.03 -7.26
C ASP A 195 -22.82 -34.49 -7.65
N LEU A 196 -21.80 -35.35 -7.57
CA LEU A 196 -20.47 -35.04 -8.08
C LEU A 196 -20.39 -35.20 -9.60
N TYR A 197 -19.66 -34.29 -10.24
CA TYR A 197 -19.18 -34.52 -11.59
C TYR A 197 -17.95 -35.43 -11.52
N ASP A 198 -18.08 -36.65 -12.03
CA ASP A 198 -17.00 -37.63 -11.99
C ASP A 198 -16.75 -38.22 -13.37
N TRP A 199 -15.47 -38.52 -13.64
CA TRP A 199 -15.06 -39.14 -14.90
C TRP A 199 -14.88 -40.64 -14.69
N GLU A 200 -15.28 -41.43 -15.67
CA GLU A 200 -14.99 -42.86 -15.64
C GLU A 200 -13.48 -43.10 -15.59
N ALA A 201 -13.02 -44.01 -14.73
CA ALA A 201 -11.61 -44.15 -14.39
C ALA A 201 -10.71 -44.36 -15.62
N ASP A 202 -11.12 -45.24 -16.55
CA ASP A 202 -10.38 -45.56 -17.78
C ASP A 202 -10.61 -44.53 -18.91
N TRP A 203 -11.65 -43.71 -18.78
CA TRP A 203 -12.06 -42.70 -19.77
C TRP A 203 -11.93 -41.28 -19.21
N HIS A 204 -11.00 -41.08 -18.28
CA HIS A 204 -10.81 -39.79 -17.64
C HIS A 204 -10.09 -38.82 -18.58
N VAL A 205 -10.65 -37.62 -18.78
CA VAL A 205 -10.11 -36.64 -19.74
C VAL A 205 -8.63 -36.31 -19.53
N ALA A 206 -8.21 -36.08 -18.28
CA ALA A 206 -6.79 -35.85 -17.95
C ALA A 206 -5.89 -37.03 -18.36
N THR A 207 -6.32 -38.28 -18.15
CA THR A 207 -5.53 -39.48 -18.49
C THR A 207 -5.38 -39.62 -20.01
N LEU A 208 -6.47 -39.40 -20.76
CA LEU A 208 -6.45 -39.51 -22.23
C LEU A 208 -5.68 -38.36 -22.89
N LEU A 209 -5.77 -37.15 -22.32
CA LEU A 209 -5.00 -35.98 -22.78
C LEU A 209 -3.50 -36.18 -22.56
N GLU A 210 -3.08 -36.68 -21.38
CA GLU A 210 -1.68 -36.97 -21.06
C GLU A 210 -1.08 -38.02 -22.02
N ARG A 211 -1.89 -38.99 -22.46
CA ARG A 211 -1.49 -40.00 -23.45
C ARG A 211 -1.54 -39.48 -24.90
N GLY A 212 -2.17 -38.33 -25.14
CA GLY A 212 -2.41 -37.79 -26.47
C GLY A 212 -3.33 -38.67 -27.33
N THR A 213 -4.27 -39.38 -26.70
CA THR A 213 -5.13 -40.35 -27.39
C THR A 213 -6.58 -39.90 -27.57
N LEU A 214 -6.94 -38.68 -27.11
CA LEU A 214 -8.30 -38.16 -27.30
C LEU A 214 -8.67 -38.06 -28.78
N GLU A 215 -9.81 -38.64 -29.16
CA GLU A 215 -10.33 -38.61 -30.52
C GLU A 215 -10.62 -37.17 -30.95
N PRO A 216 -10.13 -36.71 -32.12
CA PRO A 216 -10.42 -35.38 -32.63
C PRO A 216 -11.89 -35.23 -33.04
N LEU A 217 -12.48 -34.06 -32.75
CA LEU A 217 -13.82 -33.71 -33.19
C LEU A 217 -13.84 -32.35 -33.86
N ASP A 218 -14.28 -32.34 -35.12
CA ASP A 218 -14.56 -31.14 -35.90
C ASP A 218 -16.05 -31.09 -36.32
N ASN A 219 -16.45 -30.07 -37.08
CA ASN A 219 -17.83 -29.95 -37.55
C ASN A 219 -18.26 -31.07 -38.52
N LYS A 220 -17.32 -31.71 -39.22
CA LYS A 220 -17.59 -32.84 -40.12
C LYS A 220 -17.87 -34.11 -39.31
N GLY A 221 -17.06 -34.38 -38.28
CA GLY A 221 -17.27 -35.46 -37.31
C GLY A 221 -18.59 -35.31 -36.58
N VAL A 222 -18.95 -34.09 -36.15
CA VAL A 222 -20.30 -33.82 -35.59
C VAL A 222 -21.39 -34.13 -36.61
N GLY A 223 -21.19 -33.76 -37.88
CA GLY A 223 -22.13 -34.10 -38.95
C GLY A 223 -22.36 -35.60 -39.10
N ALA A 224 -21.27 -36.37 -39.19
CA ALA A 224 -21.30 -37.83 -39.29
C ALA A 224 -21.97 -38.47 -38.07
N PHE A 225 -21.63 -38.01 -36.86
CA PHE A 225 -22.28 -38.49 -35.63
C PHE A 225 -23.78 -38.22 -35.63
N LEU A 226 -24.23 -37.02 -36.00
CA LEU A 226 -25.65 -36.69 -36.00
C LEU A 226 -26.45 -37.44 -37.06
N GLU A 227 -25.83 -37.74 -38.21
CA GLU A 227 -26.41 -38.62 -39.23
C GLU A 227 -26.63 -40.03 -38.66
N VAL A 228 -25.58 -40.64 -38.10
CA VAL A 228 -25.66 -41.96 -37.46
C VAL A 228 -26.66 -41.97 -36.30
N PHE A 229 -26.64 -40.96 -35.44
CA PHE A 229 -27.60 -40.82 -34.34
C PHE A 229 -29.05 -40.79 -34.85
N THR A 230 -29.30 -40.05 -35.92
CA THR A 230 -30.64 -39.96 -36.54
C THR A 230 -31.08 -41.31 -37.12
N GLU A 231 -30.16 -42.06 -37.74
CA GLU A 231 -30.44 -43.42 -38.23
C GLU A 231 -30.76 -44.38 -37.08
N GLU A 232 -29.93 -44.41 -36.04
CA GLU A 232 -30.14 -45.25 -34.85
C GLU A 232 -31.45 -44.92 -34.14
N LEU A 233 -31.79 -43.63 -34.04
CA LEU A 233 -33.04 -43.15 -33.47
C LEU A 233 -34.25 -43.64 -34.27
N LYS A 234 -34.22 -43.50 -35.60
CA LYS A 234 -35.28 -44.01 -36.48
C LYS A 234 -35.40 -45.52 -36.43
N ALA A 235 -34.28 -46.24 -36.37
CA ALA A 235 -34.27 -47.70 -36.24
C ALA A 235 -34.88 -48.16 -34.90
N ALA A 236 -34.70 -47.38 -33.84
CA ALA A 236 -35.37 -47.57 -32.55
C ALA A 236 -36.82 -47.08 -32.52
N GLY A 237 -37.38 -46.62 -33.65
CA GLY A 237 -38.75 -46.09 -33.76
C GLY A 237 -38.95 -44.74 -33.07
N GLY A 238 -37.87 -44.03 -32.72
CA GLY A 238 -37.91 -42.72 -32.10
C GLY A 238 -38.04 -41.58 -33.10
N GLU A 239 -38.26 -40.37 -32.59
CA GLU A 239 -38.43 -39.15 -33.37
C GLU A 239 -37.64 -37.97 -32.81
N ILE A 240 -37.22 -37.06 -33.70
CA ILE A 240 -36.65 -35.76 -33.34
C ILE A 240 -37.80 -34.77 -33.23
N LEU A 241 -37.97 -34.19 -32.04
CA LEU A 241 -39.02 -33.20 -31.75
C LEU A 241 -38.58 -31.79 -32.12
N HIS A 242 -37.32 -31.48 -31.85
CA HIS A 242 -36.75 -30.17 -32.13
C HIS A 242 -35.26 -30.35 -32.41
N ALA A 243 -34.80 -29.79 -33.53
CA ALA A 243 -33.40 -29.64 -33.82
C ALA A 243 -33.16 -28.16 -34.13
N SER A 244 -32.17 -27.55 -33.48
CA SER A 244 -31.78 -26.19 -33.83
C SER A 244 -31.25 -26.18 -35.29
N LYS A 245 -32.04 -25.63 -36.23
CA LYS A 245 -31.45 -25.00 -37.42
C LYS A 245 -30.75 -23.73 -36.93
N ALA A 246 -29.57 -23.42 -37.46
CA ALA A 246 -28.80 -22.28 -36.99
C ALA A 246 -29.59 -20.97 -37.21
N GLY A 247 -30.14 -20.42 -36.13
CA GLY A 247 -30.69 -19.05 -36.06
C GLY A 247 -32.14 -18.85 -36.53
N GLY A 248 -32.96 -18.22 -35.68
CA GLY A 248 -34.20 -17.55 -36.06
C GLY A 248 -35.47 -18.19 -35.48
N GLY A 249 -36.05 -17.55 -34.46
CA GLY A 249 -37.34 -17.95 -33.90
C GLY A 249 -38.52 -17.72 -34.84
N ASP A 250 -39.56 -18.55 -34.68
CA ASP A 250 -40.84 -18.46 -35.37
C ASP A 250 -41.49 -17.08 -35.16
N VAL A 251 -41.55 -16.29 -36.23
CA VAL A 251 -42.39 -15.10 -36.35
C VAL A 251 -43.22 -15.28 -37.62
N ALA A 252 -44.53 -15.09 -37.50
CA ALA A 252 -45.51 -15.31 -38.55
C ALA A 252 -45.13 -14.63 -39.89
N GLU A 253 -45.27 -15.40 -40.98
CA GLU A 253 -44.96 -15.01 -42.36
C GLU A 253 -45.88 -13.90 -42.87
N GLN A 254 -45.30 -12.84 -43.44
CA GLN A 254 -46.04 -11.74 -44.08
C GLN A 254 -45.24 -11.26 -45.32
N ASP A 255 -45.94 -10.96 -46.41
CA ASP A 255 -45.36 -10.49 -47.68
C ASP A 255 -45.10 -8.98 -47.62
N TYR A 256 -43.92 -8.54 -48.08
CA TYR A 256 -43.45 -7.15 -48.00
C TYR A 256 -43.03 -6.58 -49.36
N SER A 257 -43.29 -7.30 -50.44
CA SER A 257 -42.99 -6.86 -51.82
C SER A 257 -43.70 -5.56 -52.22
N ASP A 258 -44.75 -5.15 -51.49
CA ASP A 258 -45.51 -3.91 -51.74
C ASP A 258 -45.08 -2.70 -50.87
N LEU A 259 -44.04 -2.83 -50.04
CA LEU A 259 -43.61 -1.76 -49.11
C LEU A 259 -42.39 -1.00 -49.61
N ASP A 260 -42.37 0.33 -49.40
CA ASP A 260 -41.21 1.17 -49.70
C ASP A 260 -39.92 0.69 -49.00
N PRO A 261 -38.73 0.92 -49.62
CA PRO A 261 -37.44 0.62 -49.01
C PRO A 261 -37.30 1.20 -47.60
N VAL A 262 -36.79 0.40 -46.66
CA VAL A 262 -36.61 0.83 -45.25
C VAL A 262 -35.44 1.81 -45.07
N MET A 263 -34.60 1.94 -46.09
CA MET A 263 -33.52 2.93 -46.23
C MET A 263 -33.29 3.23 -47.72
N PRO A 264 -32.70 4.40 -48.07
CA PRO A 264 -32.46 4.76 -49.47
C PRO A 264 -31.67 3.67 -50.20
N VAL A 265 -32.12 3.29 -51.41
CA VAL A 265 -31.50 2.23 -52.22
C VAL A 265 -30.00 2.48 -52.43
N ASP A 266 -29.62 3.70 -52.79
CA ASP A 266 -28.21 4.11 -52.96
C ASP A 266 -27.36 3.86 -51.71
N ALA A 267 -27.94 4.02 -50.51
CA ALA A 267 -27.24 3.77 -49.25
C ALA A 267 -27.05 2.27 -48.98
N ILE A 268 -27.98 1.43 -49.43
CA ILE A 268 -27.86 -0.02 -49.37
C ILE A 268 -26.73 -0.45 -50.29
N LEU A 269 -26.76 -0.02 -51.55
CA LEU A 269 -25.74 -0.35 -52.55
C LEU A 269 -24.35 0.17 -52.15
N GLU A 270 -24.22 1.43 -51.67
CA GLU A 270 -22.95 1.97 -51.12
C GLU A 270 -22.45 1.10 -49.94
N GLY A 271 -23.36 0.56 -49.14
CA GLY A 271 -23.04 -0.30 -48.02
C GLY A 271 -22.50 -1.65 -48.46
N LEU A 272 -23.11 -2.24 -49.49
CA LEU A 272 -22.70 -3.51 -50.10
C LEU A 272 -21.36 -3.38 -50.82
N ASP A 273 -21.12 -2.30 -51.55
CA ASP A 273 -19.82 -2.01 -52.18
C ASP A 273 -18.67 -1.96 -51.18
N ARG A 274 -18.93 -1.38 -50.01
CA ARG A 274 -17.96 -1.29 -48.91
C ARG A 274 -17.88 -2.58 -48.09
N MET A 275 -18.81 -3.50 -48.32
CA MET A 275 -18.90 -4.80 -47.70
C MET A 275 -18.81 -5.93 -48.75
N PRO A 276 -17.73 -6.01 -49.55
CA PRO A 276 -17.67 -6.93 -50.67
C PRO A 276 -17.79 -8.38 -50.18
N ASN A 277 -18.56 -9.20 -50.90
CA ASN A 277 -18.74 -10.63 -50.61
C ASN A 277 -17.57 -11.48 -51.12
N SER A 278 -16.33 -10.98 -50.96
CA SER A 278 -15.08 -11.63 -51.39
C SER A 278 -14.19 -12.06 -50.21
N ASP A 279 -14.54 -11.65 -48.99
CA ASP A 279 -13.84 -12.02 -47.75
C ASP A 279 -14.60 -13.15 -47.05
N ARG A 280 -14.11 -14.39 -47.19
CA ARG A 280 -14.72 -15.60 -46.60
C ARG A 280 -14.87 -15.54 -45.07
N ASN A 281 -14.21 -14.61 -44.39
CA ASN A 281 -14.37 -14.44 -42.94
C ASN A 281 -15.62 -13.65 -42.55
N ARG A 282 -16.26 -12.91 -43.47
CA ARG A 282 -17.41 -12.04 -43.15
C ARG A 282 -18.74 -12.76 -43.12
N PHE A 283 -18.92 -13.70 -44.04
CA PHE A 283 -20.06 -14.62 -44.07
C PHE A 283 -19.51 -16.05 -44.09
N PRO A 284 -18.89 -16.51 -42.99
CA PRO A 284 -18.19 -17.80 -42.98
C PRO A 284 -19.13 -18.98 -43.18
N PHE A 285 -20.44 -18.79 -42.98
CA PHE A 285 -21.43 -19.85 -43.12
C PHE A 285 -22.56 -19.48 -44.09
N ARG A 286 -23.08 -20.53 -44.73
CA ARG A 286 -24.20 -20.46 -45.67
C ARG A 286 -25.40 -19.70 -45.09
N ASP A 287 -25.73 -19.93 -43.82
CA ASP A 287 -26.87 -19.29 -43.16
C ASP A 287 -26.62 -17.79 -42.92
N ASP A 288 -25.38 -17.36 -42.67
CA ASP A 288 -25.04 -15.94 -42.53
C ASP A 288 -25.25 -15.21 -43.87
N PHE A 289 -24.86 -15.85 -44.97
CA PHE A 289 -25.09 -15.34 -46.33
C PHE A 289 -26.59 -15.28 -46.66
N VAL A 290 -27.34 -16.34 -46.39
CA VAL A 290 -28.80 -16.36 -46.63
C VAL A 290 -29.50 -15.30 -45.78
N GLN A 291 -29.10 -15.11 -44.52
CA GLN A 291 -29.63 -14.04 -43.66
C GLN A 291 -29.27 -12.65 -44.19
N ALA A 292 -28.06 -12.46 -44.73
CA ALA A 292 -27.65 -11.19 -45.33
C ALA A 292 -28.47 -10.87 -46.57
N VAL A 293 -28.63 -11.81 -47.51
CA VAL A 293 -29.45 -11.64 -48.71
C VAL A 293 -30.92 -11.40 -48.35
N ALA A 294 -31.45 -12.11 -47.34
CA ALA A 294 -32.79 -11.87 -46.81
C ALA A 294 -32.94 -10.47 -46.22
N ALA A 295 -31.95 -9.98 -45.45
CA ALA A 295 -31.96 -8.64 -44.88
C ALA A 295 -31.87 -7.54 -45.94
N ILE A 296 -31.07 -7.76 -46.99
CA ILE A 296 -30.94 -6.82 -48.11
C ILE A 296 -32.25 -6.75 -48.90
N ARG A 297 -32.81 -7.90 -49.31
CA ARG A 297 -34.07 -7.98 -50.05
C ARG A 297 -35.22 -7.35 -49.25
N ALA A 298 -35.32 -7.64 -47.96
CA ALA A 298 -36.32 -7.06 -47.07
C ALA A 298 -36.13 -5.55 -46.87
N ALA A 299 -34.90 -5.03 -46.96
CA ALA A 299 -34.63 -3.61 -46.83
C ALA A 299 -34.97 -2.82 -48.10
N LEU A 300 -34.85 -3.44 -49.27
CA LEU A 300 -35.25 -2.85 -50.54
C LEU A 300 -36.76 -2.86 -50.76
N GLY A 301 -37.50 -3.80 -50.16
CA GLY A 301 -38.96 -3.82 -50.26
C GLY A 301 -39.42 -3.91 -51.72
N SER A 302 -40.24 -2.97 -52.17
CA SER A 302 -40.75 -2.87 -53.54
C SER A 302 -39.68 -2.66 -54.61
N GLU A 303 -38.50 -2.16 -54.23
CA GLU A 303 -37.37 -1.95 -55.14
C GLU A 303 -36.44 -3.18 -55.23
N ALA A 304 -36.74 -4.26 -54.50
CA ALA A 304 -35.84 -5.41 -54.42
C ALA A 304 -35.62 -6.10 -55.77
N GLU A 305 -36.67 -6.33 -56.55
CA GLU A 305 -36.57 -7.00 -57.85
C GLU A 305 -35.92 -6.10 -58.92
N ALA A 306 -36.10 -4.78 -58.82
CA ALA A 306 -35.46 -3.82 -59.73
C ALA A 306 -33.93 -3.77 -59.57
N HIS A 307 -33.43 -4.17 -58.40
CA HIS A 307 -32.01 -4.19 -58.04
C HIS A 307 -31.47 -5.61 -57.78
N GLU A 308 -32.14 -6.65 -58.29
CA GLU A 308 -31.66 -8.04 -58.17
C GLU A 308 -30.28 -8.21 -58.80
N ASP A 309 -30.07 -7.63 -59.99
CA ASP A 309 -28.79 -7.75 -60.71
C ASP A 309 -27.63 -7.10 -59.94
N ASP A 310 -27.85 -5.95 -59.28
CA ASP A 310 -26.84 -5.29 -58.45
C ASP A 310 -26.46 -6.15 -57.24
N ILE A 311 -27.43 -6.83 -56.63
CA ILE A 311 -27.19 -7.72 -55.50
C ILE A 311 -26.55 -9.02 -55.97
N ARG A 312 -26.94 -9.54 -57.14
CA ARG A 312 -26.34 -10.72 -57.75
C ARG A 312 -24.87 -10.44 -58.03
N GLU A 313 -24.54 -9.27 -58.58
CA GLU A 313 -23.15 -8.84 -58.81
C GLU A 313 -22.36 -8.80 -57.50
N TRP A 314 -22.91 -8.17 -56.45
CA TRP A 314 -22.27 -8.14 -55.13
C TRP A 314 -22.10 -9.55 -54.52
N ALA A 315 -23.12 -10.38 -54.59
CA ALA A 315 -23.12 -11.71 -53.99
C ALA A 315 -22.17 -12.66 -54.71
N CYS A 316 -22.05 -12.55 -56.03
CA CYS A 316 -21.26 -13.47 -56.86
C CYS A 316 -19.83 -12.97 -57.13
N GLN A 317 -19.31 -11.99 -56.36
CA GLN A 317 -17.94 -11.49 -56.52
C GLN A 317 -16.85 -12.58 -56.32
N ASP A 318 -17.13 -13.60 -55.51
CA ASP A 318 -16.34 -14.83 -55.39
C ASP A 318 -17.21 -16.01 -55.87
N GLU A 319 -17.06 -16.40 -57.14
CA GLU A 319 -17.85 -17.49 -57.76
C GLU A 319 -17.65 -18.84 -57.03
N ASP A 320 -16.49 -19.05 -56.38
CA ASP A 320 -16.25 -20.27 -55.58
C ASP A 320 -17.06 -20.29 -54.28
N TRP A 321 -17.46 -19.11 -53.78
CA TRP A 321 -18.28 -18.95 -52.58
C TRP A 321 -19.78 -18.89 -52.90
N CYS A 322 -20.17 -18.11 -53.91
CA CYS A 322 -21.55 -17.95 -54.34
C CYS A 322 -21.64 -17.93 -55.86
N SER A 323 -21.99 -19.07 -56.47
CA SER A 323 -22.24 -19.11 -57.91
C SER A 323 -23.56 -18.41 -58.26
N PRO A 324 -23.72 -17.88 -59.49
CA PRO A 324 -24.98 -17.29 -59.94
C PRO A 324 -26.19 -18.22 -59.73
N GLU A 325 -26.05 -19.52 -60.01
CA GLU A 325 -27.11 -20.49 -59.81
C GLU A 325 -27.46 -20.68 -58.32
N TYR A 326 -26.44 -20.59 -57.46
CA TYR A 326 -26.64 -20.66 -56.02
C TYR A 326 -27.31 -19.39 -55.48
N PHE A 327 -26.91 -18.21 -55.97
CA PHE A 327 -27.60 -16.95 -55.67
C PHE A 327 -29.06 -17.02 -56.11
N ASP A 328 -29.34 -17.38 -57.36
CA ASP A 328 -30.71 -17.46 -57.88
C ASP A 328 -31.57 -18.43 -57.06
N LYS A 329 -30.99 -19.55 -56.61
CA LYS A 329 -31.66 -20.48 -55.71
C LYS A 329 -31.99 -19.84 -54.36
N VAL A 330 -31.06 -19.08 -53.78
CA VAL A 330 -31.28 -18.36 -52.51
C VAL A 330 -32.31 -17.25 -52.72
N TRP A 331 -32.10 -16.36 -53.69
CA TRP A 331 -32.98 -15.25 -54.02
C TRP A 331 -34.41 -15.73 -54.27
N ASN A 332 -34.62 -16.73 -55.13
CA ASN A 332 -35.96 -17.26 -55.40
C ASN A 332 -36.58 -18.00 -54.20
N SER A 333 -35.77 -18.58 -53.30
CA SER A 333 -36.29 -19.21 -52.07
C SER A 333 -36.78 -18.21 -51.03
N LEU A 334 -36.38 -16.95 -51.13
CA LEU A 334 -36.78 -15.88 -50.21
C LEU A 334 -38.16 -15.28 -50.53
N SER A 335 -38.88 -15.83 -51.51
CA SER A 335 -40.16 -15.32 -52.02
C SER A 335 -41.30 -15.24 -51.00
N ARG A 336 -41.11 -15.74 -49.76
CA ARG A 336 -42.08 -15.70 -48.64
C ARG A 336 -41.37 -15.67 -47.26
N GLY A 337 -40.43 -14.74 -47.06
CA GLY A 337 -39.53 -14.71 -45.90
C GLY A 337 -39.59 -13.48 -44.96
N GLN A 338 -39.17 -13.70 -43.71
CA GLN A 338 -39.12 -12.81 -42.53
C GLN A 338 -38.62 -11.37 -42.80
N ARG A 339 -39.36 -10.33 -42.36
CA ARG A 339 -38.85 -8.96 -42.30
C ARG A 339 -37.83 -8.80 -41.18
N VAL A 340 -36.57 -8.77 -41.56
CA VAL A 340 -35.50 -8.24 -40.72
C VAL A 340 -35.64 -6.71 -40.74
N GLY A 341 -35.93 -6.11 -39.58
CA GLY A 341 -36.15 -4.65 -39.50
C GLY A 341 -34.92 -3.84 -39.93
N ARG A 342 -35.07 -2.54 -40.20
CA ARG A 342 -33.97 -1.59 -40.56
C ARG A 342 -32.72 -1.77 -39.68
N HIS A 343 -32.92 -2.08 -38.40
CA HIS A 343 -31.84 -2.34 -37.44
C HIS A 343 -30.93 -3.52 -37.81
N SER A 344 -31.41 -4.52 -38.54
CA SER A 344 -30.62 -5.70 -38.88
C SER A 344 -29.63 -5.45 -40.00
N LEU A 345 -30.05 -4.74 -41.05
CA LEU A 345 -29.13 -4.29 -42.11
C LEU A 345 -28.15 -3.23 -41.58
N ASP A 346 -28.64 -2.30 -40.77
CA ASP A 346 -27.80 -1.28 -40.14
C ASP A 346 -26.81 -1.90 -39.12
N ALA A 347 -27.22 -2.93 -38.38
CA ALA A 347 -26.33 -3.71 -37.51
C ALA A 347 -25.32 -4.55 -38.31
N MET A 348 -25.71 -5.12 -39.46
CA MET A 348 -24.81 -5.84 -40.36
C MET A 348 -23.69 -4.91 -40.87
N PHE A 349 -24.04 -3.71 -41.35
CA PHE A 349 -23.05 -2.71 -41.74
C PHE A 349 -22.19 -2.26 -40.56
N ARG A 350 -22.78 -1.95 -39.39
CA ARG A 350 -22.02 -1.51 -38.20
C ARG A 350 -21.07 -2.57 -37.66
N ARG A 351 -21.45 -3.86 -37.67
CA ARG A 351 -20.55 -4.97 -37.30
C ARG A 351 -19.31 -5.02 -38.19
N ASN A 352 -19.46 -4.65 -39.46
CA ASN A 352 -18.37 -4.52 -40.42
C ASN A 352 -17.74 -3.11 -40.45
N LYS A 353 -18.05 -2.25 -39.47
CA LYS A 353 -17.57 -0.85 -39.36
C LYS A 353 -17.96 0.05 -40.54
N ILE A 354 -19.08 -0.26 -41.19
CA ILE A 354 -19.67 0.50 -42.30
C ILE A 354 -20.86 1.30 -41.76
N TYR A 355 -20.93 2.59 -42.11
CA TYR A 355 -21.92 3.52 -41.57
C TYR A 355 -22.56 4.32 -42.72
N VAL A 356 -23.51 3.71 -43.42
CA VAL A 356 -24.20 4.31 -44.59
C VAL A 356 -25.39 5.19 -44.21
N SER A 357 -26.11 4.85 -43.13
CA SER A 357 -27.26 5.62 -42.63
C SER A 357 -26.90 6.99 -42.05
N ALA A 358 -25.64 7.20 -41.66
CA ALA A 358 -25.16 8.46 -41.07
C ALA A 358 -25.12 9.64 -42.07
N LYS A 359 -25.12 9.38 -43.38
CA LYS A 359 -25.14 10.42 -44.44
C LYS A 359 -26.54 11.03 -44.63
N TYR A 360 -27.60 10.26 -44.38
CA TYR A 360 -28.99 10.67 -44.69
C TYR A 360 -29.78 11.15 -43.48
N GLU A 361 -29.29 10.89 -42.26
CA GLU A 361 -29.86 11.46 -41.03
C GLU A 361 -29.40 12.90 -40.75
N PHE A 362 -28.44 13.44 -41.53
CA PHE A 362 -27.87 14.78 -41.34
C PHE A 362 -27.58 15.45 -42.71
N PRO A 363 -28.29 16.53 -43.11
CA PRO A 363 -28.10 17.15 -44.43
C PRO A 363 -26.74 17.83 -44.59
N ASP A 364 -26.14 17.58 -45.76
CA ASP A 364 -25.05 18.23 -46.55
C ASP A 364 -23.81 18.88 -45.92
N ASP A 365 -23.70 19.00 -44.60
CA ASP A 365 -22.45 19.45 -43.98
C ASP A 365 -22.05 18.56 -42.81
N VAL A 366 -21.68 17.32 -43.16
CA VAL A 366 -21.17 16.30 -42.22
C VAL A 366 -19.91 16.81 -41.50
N GLU A 367 -19.14 17.71 -42.12
CA GLU A 367 -17.95 18.28 -41.48
C GLU A 367 -18.31 19.37 -40.47
N ALA A 368 -19.22 20.30 -40.80
CA ALA A 368 -19.71 21.29 -39.83
C ALA A 368 -20.59 20.67 -38.75
N ALA A 369 -21.35 19.61 -39.04
CA ALA A 369 -22.11 18.87 -38.03
C ALA A 369 -21.18 18.05 -37.14
N ARG A 370 -20.13 17.41 -37.68
CA ARG A 370 -19.09 16.77 -36.87
C ARG A 370 -18.32 17.77 -36.06
N GLU A 371 -17.98 18.93 -36.60
CA GLU A 371 -17.28 19.99 -35.88
C GLU A 371 -18.20 20.62 -34.84
N GLN A 372 -19.47 20.86 -35.11
CA GLN A 372 -20.46 21.28 -34.11
C GLN A 372 -20.66 20.21 -33.04
N ILE A 373 -20.76 18.92 -33.38
CA ILE A 373 -20.88 17.83 -32.41
C ILE A 373 -19.58 17.67 -31.62
N ARG A 374 -18.41 17.87 -32.23
CA ARG A 374 -17.10 17.80 -31.58
C ARG A 374 -16.89 19.01 -30.68
N VAL A 375 -17.29 20.20 -31.10
CA VAL A 375 -17.31 21.43 -30.31
C VAL A 375 -18.33 21.31 -29.18
N VAL A 376 -19.52 20.77 -29.40
CA VAL A 376 -20.53 20.56 -28.35
C VAL A 376 -20.13 19.44 -27.40
N LYS A 377 -19.54 18.33 -27.88
CA LYS A 377 -19.00 17.25 -27.02
C LYS A 377 -17.76 17.71 -26.27
N SER A 378 -16.88 18.48 -26.90
CA SER A 378 -15.71 19.08 -26.28
C SER A 378 -16.12 20.12 -25.25
N ALA A 379 -17.12 20.96 -25.55
CA ALA A 379 -17.69 21.92 -24.61
C ALA A 379 -18.42 21.23 -23.46
N ARG A 380 -19.18 20.16 -23.70
CA ARG A 380 -19.82 19.35 -22.65
C ARG A 380 -18.81 18.60 -21.80
N LYS A 381 -17.75 18.07 -22.42
CA LYS A 381 -16.64 17.42 -21.72
C LYS A 381 -15.87 18.44 -20.88
N SER A 382 -15.59 19.62 -21.45
CA SER A 382 -14.94 20.74 -20.77
C SER A 382 -15.79 21.30 -19.62
N ASP A 383 -17.12 21.39 -19.78
CA ASP A 383 -18.02 21.84 -18.72
C ASP A 383 -18.14 20.80 -17.58
N LYS A 384 -18.12 19.51 -17.93
CA LYS A 384 -18.06 18.41 -16.96
C LYS A 384 -16.72 18.40 -16.21
N GLU A 385 -15.60 18.51 -16.92
CA GLU A 385 -14.27 18.60 -16.31
C GLU A 385 -14.16 19.82 -15.39
N ARG A 386 -14.66 20.99 -15.82
CA ARG A 386 -14.72 22.20 -14.99
C ARG A 386 -15.53 22.01 -13.70
N LEU A 387 -16.62 21.23 -13.73
CA LEU A 387 -17.39 20.89 -12.54
C LEU A 387 -16.59 19.98 -11.60
N LEU A 388 -15.83 19.02 -12.14
CA LEU A 388 -14.95 18.16 -11.35
C LEU A 388 -13.78 18.97 -10.75
N ASP A 389 -13.21 19.92 -11.49
CA ASP A 389 -12.21 20.86 -10.98
C ASP A 389 -12.76 21.66 -9.79
N GLU A 390 -13.97 22.21 -9.92
CA GLU A 390 -14.64 22.99 -8.85
C GLU A 390 -14.91 22.15 -7.59
N VAL A 391 -15.18 20.84 -7.76
CA VAL A 391 -15.29 19.88 -6.64
C VAL A 391 -13.91 19.63 -6.02
N ALA A 392 -12.89 19.39 -6.83
CA ALA A 392 -11.53 19.09 -6.37
C ALA A 392 -10.90 20.25 -5.60
N GLU A 393 -11.24 21.49 -5.95
CA GLU A 393 -10.82 22.68 -5.21
C GLU A 393 -11.46 22.78 -3.82
N GLN A 394 -12.65 22.20 -3.64
CA GLN A 394 -13.46 22.36 -2.43
C GLN A 394 -13.43 21.16 -1.50
N TYR A 395 -13.12 19.96 -1.99
CA TYR A 395 -13.29 18.72 -1.24
C TYR A 395 -12.16 17.71 -1.45
N PHE A 396 -11.91 16.92 -0.41
CA PHE A 396 -11.09 15.72 -0.44
C PHE A 396 -11.96 14.49 -0.22
N PHE A 397 -11.59 13.36 -0.83
CA PHE A 397 -12.38 12.13 -0.78
C PHE A 397 -11.55 10.99 -0.18
N GLY A 398 -12.14 10.29 0.78
CA GLY A 398 -11.56 9.08 1.34
C GLY A 398 -11.77 7.92 0.38
N HIS A 399 -10.74 7.11 0.13
CA HIS A 399 -10.94 5.80 -0.46
C HIS A 399 -11.89 4.99 0.41
N VAL A 400 -12.75 4.20 -0.23
CA VAL A 400 -13.60 3.26 0.51
C VAL A 400 -12.68 2.25 1.19
N ASN A 401 -12.51 2.41 2.50
CA ASN A 401 -11.74 1.48 3.30
C ASN A 401 -12.62 0.26 3.56
N THR A 402 -12.46 -0.78 2.74
CA THR A 402 -13.24 -2.02 2.85
C THR A 402 -12.87 -2.86 4.09
N LEU A 403 -11.91 -2.42 4.91
CA LEU A 403 -11.49 -3.09 6.15
C LEU A 403 -12.15 -2.51 7.41
N GLU A 404 -12.64 -1.27 7.35
CA GLU A 404 -13.40 -0.65 8.44
C GLU A 404 -14.91 -0.82 8.15
N ASP A 405 -15.75 -0.95 9.18
CA ASP A 405 -17.23 -1.10 9.09
C ASP A 405 -17.95 0.07 8.36
N ASN A 406 -17.21 0.98 7.75
CA ASN A 406 -17.70 2.20 7.12
C ASN A 406 -17.49 2.13 5.60
N SER A 407 -18.38 1.42 4.91
CA SER A 407 -18.41 1.28 3.44
C SER A 407 -18.76 2.56 2.68
N GLU A 408 -19.00 3.67 3.39
CA GLU A 408 -19.33 4.97 2.80
C GLU A 408 -18.04 5.72 2.39
N VAL A 409 -17.98 6.21 1.14
CA VAL A 409 -16.96 7.20 0.71
C VAL A 409 -17.06 8.41 1.63
N GLN A 410 -16.02 8.68 2.40
CA GLN A 410 -15.96 9.86 3.25
C GLN A 410 -15.53 11.06 2.42
N MET A 411 -16.06 12.24 2.70
CA MET A 411 -15.54 13.47 2.12
C MET A 411 -15.27 14.52 3.19
N ARG A 412 -14.30 15.39 2.90
CA ARG A 412 -13.86 16.46 3.80
C ARG A 412 -13.80 17.77 3.05
N LEU A 413 -14.14 18.86 3.73
CA LEU A 413 -14.05 20.20 3.17
C LEU A 413 -12.60 20.66 3.10
N ALA A 414 -12.09 21.10 1.95
CA ALA A 414 -10.71 21.53 1.79
C ALA A 414 -10.35 22.72 2.71
N SER A 415 -11.28 23.66 2.87
CA SER A 415 -11.12 24.81 3.79
C SER A 415 -11.19 24.42 5.28
N ASN A 416 -11.74 23.26 5.61
CA ASN A 416 -11.79 22.74 6.98
C ASN A 416 -11.82 21.21 7.00
N VAL A 417 -10.65 20.61 6.81
CA VAL A 417 -10.51 19.14 6.71
C VAL A 417 -10.89 18.37 7.97
N GLY A 418 -11.16 19.06 9.09
CA GLY A 418 -11.72 18.44 10.28
C GLY A 418 -13.23 18.21 10.21
N ARG A 419 -13.93 18.80 9.23
CA ARG A 419 -15.33 18.48 8.97
C ARG A 419 -15.40 17.37 7.93
N GLN A 420 -15.99 16.25 8.34
CA GLN A 420 -16.18 15.07 7.52
C GLN A 420 -17.66 14.68 7.49
N TRP A 421 -18.10 14.14 6.36
CA TRP A 421 -19.40 13.47 6.22
C TRP A 421 -19.33 12.45 5.09
N ALA A 422 -20.35 11.60 4.99
CA ALA A 422 -20.48 10.66 3.89
C ALA A 422 -20.80 11.38 2.57
N ALA A 423 -20.04 11.10 1.52
CA ALA A 423 -20.21 11.72 0.21
C ALA A 423 -21.58 11.42 -0.41
N LEU A 424 -22.10 10.21 -0.21
CA LEU A 424 -23.45 9.86 -0.66
C LEU A 424 -24.54 10.70 0.04
N LYS A 425 -24.37 11.02 1.34
CA LYS A 425 -25.31 11.90 2.05
C LYS A 425 -25.22 13.33 1.54
N TRP A 426 -24.04 13.80 1.13
CA TRP A 426 -23.88 15.10 0.46
C TRP A 426 -24.55 15.13 -0.90
N TRP A 427 -24.39 14.08 -1.70
CA TRP A 427 -25.08 13.90 -2.98
C TRP A 427 -26.61 13.92 -2.85
N GLN A 428 -27.13 13.35 -1.76
CA GLN A 428 -28.56 13.31 -1.45
C GLN A 428 -29.08 14.56 -0.70
N PHE A 429 -28.26 15.61 -0.55
CA PHE A 429 -28.57 16.82 0.23
C PHE A 429 -28.90 16.58 1.72
N LYS A 430 -28.45 15.45 2.27
CA LYS A 430 -28.61 15.04 3.68
C LYS A 430 -27.37 15.37 4.55
N SER A 431 -26.32 15.95 3.99
CA SER A 431 -25.15 16.39 4.77
C SER A 431 -25.38 17.77 5.41
N GLN A 432 -24.48 18.15 6.33
CA GLN A 432 -24.48 19.47 6.99
C GLN A 432 -23.84 20.57 6.12
N ASP A 433 -23.42 20.26 4.90
CA ASP A 433 -22.76 21.22 4.02
C ASP A 433 -23.78 22.03 3.20
N ALA A 434 -24.26 23.12 3.78
CA ALA A 434 -25.18 24.02 3.11
C ALA A 434 -24.56 24.72 1.87
N LYS A 435 -23.23 24.87 1.82
CA LYS A 435 -22.55 25.57 0.73
C LYS A 435 -22.33 24.69 -0.50
N GLY A 436 -22.26 23.37 -0.32
CA GLY A 436 -22.13 22.40 -1.41
C GLY A 436 -23.42 22.17 -2.22
N LYS A 437 -24.59 22.61 -1.73
CA LYS A 437 -25.87 22.33 -2.41
C LYS A 437 -25.95 22.83 -3.86
N PRO A 438 -25.55 24.08 -4.19
CA PRO A 438 -25.57 24.55 -5.57
C PRO A 438 -24.66 23.73 -6.49
N LEU A 439 -23.54 23.22 -5.98
CA LEU A 439 -22.61 22.38 -6.73
C LEU A 439 -23.22 20.99 -7.03
N VAL A 440 -23.85 20.36 -6.05
CA VAL A 440 -24.55 19.08 -6.25
C VAL A 440 -25.69 19.20 -7.26
N LEU A 441 -26.47 20.30 -7.24
CA LEU A 441 -27.52 20.54 -8.24
C LEU A 441 -26.95 20.58 -9.66
N ARG A 442 -25.83 21.30 -9.88
CA ARG A 442 -25.14 21.33 -11.18
C ARG A 442 -24.56 19.98 -11.57
N LEU A 443 -24.10 19.17 -10.61
CA LEU A 443 -23.67 17.80 -10.87
C LEU A 443 -24.86 16.89 -11.26
N HIS A 444 -26.04 17.07 -10.67
CA HIS A 444 -27.26 16.34 -11.05
C HIS A 444 -27.76 16.68 -12.46
N GLU A 445 -27.33 17.80 -13.05
CA GLU A 445 -27.56 18.09 -14.49
C GLU A 445 -26.69 17.21 -15.40
N LYS A 446 -25.57 16.67 -14.90
CA LYS A 446 -24.61 15.86 -15.66
C LYS A 446 -24.64 14.37 -15.30
N TYR A 447 -25.10 14.05 -14.09
CA TYR A 447 -25.15 12.70 -13.53
C TYR A 447 -26.54 12.43 -12.97
N PRO A 448 -27.06 11.19 -13.02
CA PRO A 448 -28.32 10.84 -12.36
C PRO A 448 -28.31 11.23 -10.87
N SER A 449 -29.40 11.80 -10.36
CA SER A 449 -29.51 12.21 -8.95
C SER A 449 -29.60 11.05 -7.95
N ASN A 450 -29.66 9.81 -8.44
CA ASN A 450 -29.70 8.59 -7.64
C ASN A 450 -28.28 8.11 -7.27
N GLU A 451 -28.21 6.97 -6.58
CA GLU A 451 -26.95 6.39 -6.13
C GLU A 451 -26.05 5.91 -7.27
N ALA A 452 -26.62 5.40 -8.37
CA ALA A 452 -25.84 5.00 -9.54
C ALA A 452 -25.08 6.21 -10.13
N GLY A 453 -25.75 7.36 -10.25
CA GLY A 453 -25.10 8.58 -10.72
C GLY A 453 -24.05 9.14 -9.75
N PHE A 454 -24.22 8.93 -8.43
CA PHE A 454 -23.15 9.22 -7.45
C PHE A 454 -21.90 8.39 -7.72
N TRP A 455 -22.03 7.09 -7.96
CA TRP A 455 -20.88 6.22 -8.23
C TRP A 455 -20.21 6.52 -9.57
N ASP A 456 -20.98 6.90 -10.60
CA ASP A 456 -20.43 7.41 -11.87
C ASP A 456 -19.63 8.70 -11.65
N PHE A 457 -20.16 9.64 -10.86
CA PHE A 457 -19.45 10.87 -10.48
C PHE A 457 -18.16 10.56 -9.73
N ILE A 458 -18.19 9.68 -8.73
CA ILE A 458 -17.01 9.29 -7.95
C ILE A 458 -15.93 8.65 -8.83
N ARG A 459 -16.31 7.75 -9.74
CA ARG A 459 -15.39 7.11 -10.68
C ARG A 459 -14.70 8.15 -11.57
N ASP A 460 -15.48 9.05 -12.15
CA ASP A 460 -14.95 10.08 -13.04
C ASP A 460 -14.05 11.06 -12.28
N LEU A 461 -14.46 11.49 -11.07
CA LEU A 461 -13.67 12.35 -10.21
C LEU A 461 -12.33 11.71 -9.83
N GLY A 462 -12.33 10.42 -9.48
CA GLY A 462 -11.09 9.68 -9.19
C GLY A 462 -10.19 9.47 -10.40
N THR A 463 -10.75 9.46 -11.61
CA THR A 463 -9.97 9.38 -12.85
C THR A 463 -9.32 10.71 -13.18
N VAL A 464 -10.04 11.83 -13.00
CA VAL A 464 -9.55 13.19 -13.36
C VAL A 464 -8.65 13.77 -12.27
N HIS A 465 -9.02 13.59 -11.00
CA HIS A 465 -8.31 14.12 -9.83
C HIS A 465 -7.93 13.00 -8.85
N PRO A 466 -6.95 12.15 -9.17
CA PRO A 466 -6.46 11.14 -8.23
C PRO A 466 -5.74 11.75 -7.01
N ASP A 467 -5.37 13.04 -7.06
CA ASP A 467 -4.59 13.75 -6.04
C ASP A 467 -5.41 14.32 -4.88
N ILE A 468 -6.75 14.26 -4.95
CA ILE A 468 -7.65 14.66 -3.85
C ILE A 468 -8.12 13.47 -3.00
N TRP A 469 -7.61 12.26 -3.31
CA TRP A 469 -7.97 11.03 -2.62
C TRP A 469 -7.01 10.71 -1.46
N PHE A 470 -7.55 10.10 -0.39
CA PHE A 470 -6.77 9.68 0.76
C PHE A 470 -7.27 8.37 1.36
N SER A 471 -6.36 7.55 1.89
CA SER A 471 -6.67 6.29 2.59
C SER A 471 -6.60 6.42 4.11
N GLY A 472 -6.08 7.52 4.63
CA GLY A 472 -5.95 7.76 6.07
C GLY A 472 -5.54 9.18 6.39
N GLU A 473 -5.23 9.43 7.67
CA GLU A 473 -4.73 10.71 8.16
C GLU A 473 -3.24 10.62 8.49
N THR A 474 -2.49 11.68 8.20
CA THR A 474 -1.11 11.88 8.69
C THR A 474 -1.02 13.19 9.48
N ARG A 475 0.05 13.35 10.24
CA ARG A 475 0.42 14.62 10.90
C ARG A 475 1.76 15.15 10.42
N HIS A 476 2.09 14.92 9.15
CA HIS A 476 3.36 15.31 8.55
C HIS A 476 3.70 16.80 8.78
N PRO A 477 4.81 17.14 9.47
CA PRO A 477 5.15 18.52 9.83
C PRO A 477 5.65 19.38 8.67
N GLY A 478 6.03 18.76 7.55
CA GLY A 478 6.46 19.44 6.33
C GLY A 478 5.32 19.81 5.37
N ALA A 479 4.08 19.34 5.62
CA ALA A 479 2.94 19.57 4.75
C ALA A 479 1.95 20.57 5.38
N GLU A 480 1.22 21.32 4.55
CA GLU A 480 0.11 22.15 5.03
C GLU A 480 -1.08 21.27 5.42
N ARG A 481 -1.95 21.80 6.29
CA ARG A 481 -3.18 21.09 6.66
C ARG A 481 -4.06 20.91 5.43
N GLY A 482 -4.54 19.70 5.21
CA GLY A 482 -5.37 19.31 4.07
C GLY A 482 -4.60 18.98 2.80
N LYS A 483 -3.27 19.09 2.78
CA LYS A 483 -2.49 18.53 1.67
C LYS A 483 -2.51 17.01 1.75
N ILE A 484 -2.63 16.35 0.59
CA ILE A 484 -2.37 14.92 0.46
C ILE A 484 -0.85 14.71 0.50
N VAL A 485 -0.43 13.81 1.38
CA VAL A 485 0.96 13.39 1.57
C VAL A 485 1.05 11.95 1.11
N VAL A 486 1.96 11.71 0.17
CA VAL A 486 2.25 10.37 -0.33
C VAL A 486 3.37 9.80 0.54
N GLU A 487 3.09 8.74 1.28
CA GLU A 487 4.07 8.06 2.13
C GLU A 487 4.25 6.62 1.65
N GLU A 488 5.50 6.16 1.62
CA GLU A 488 5.85 4.76 1.39
C GLU A 488 5.80 4.02 2.73
N ASN A 489 5.01 2.95 2.78
CA ASN A 489 4.87 2.06 3.92
C ASN A 489 6.09 1.15 4.03
N LEU A 490 6.28 0.53 5.21
CA LEU A 490 7.39 -0.40 5.46
C LEU A 490 7.40 -1.62 4.52
N ASP A 491 6.26 -1.97 3.92
CA ASP A 491 6.12 -3.04 2.93
C ASP A 491 6.37 -2.57 1.47
N GLY A 492 6.78 -1.31 1.28
CA GLY A 492 7.00 -0.68 -0.03
C GLY A 492 5.73 -0.22 -0.73
N SER A 493 4.54 -0.39 -0.12
CA SER A 493 3.30 0.12 -0.69
C SER A 493 3.20 1.64 -0.50
N VAL A 494 2.61 2.33 -1.47
CA VAL A 494 2.44 3.79 -1.42
C VAL A 494 1.02 4.10 -0.97
N THR A 495 0.89 4.93 0.08
CA THR A 495 -0.41 5.36 0.61
C THR A 495 -0.53 6.88 0.62
N GLN A 496 -1.70 7.37 0.23
CA GLN A 496 -2.04 8.79 0.26
C GLN A 496 -2.73 9.12 1.58
N TYR A 497 -2.15 10.02 2.37
CA TYR A 497 -2.70 10.46 3.65
C TYR A 497 -3.09 11.93 3.58
N ILE A 498 -4.26 12.30 4.12
CA ILE A 498 -4.59 13.71 4.29
C ILE A 498 -3.90 14.25 5.55
N ASN A 499 -3.14 15.33 5.39
CA ASN A 499 -2.44 15.91 6.53
C ASN A 499 -3.41 16.69 7.43
N MET A 500 -3.49 16.29 8.70
CA MET A 500 -4.36 16.91 9.70
C MET A 500 -3.66 17.94 10.56
N ARG A 501 -2.33 18.05 10.43
CA ARG A 501 -1.52 19.00 11.19
C ARG A 501 -1.46 20.35 10.48
N TYR A 502 -1.53 21.43 11.27
CA TYR A 502 -1.23 22.75 10.75
C TYR A 502 0.28 22.97 10.66
N LEU A 503 0.73 23.54 9.53
CA LEU A 503 2.10 23.98 9.40
C LEU A 503 2.38 25.13 10.38
N SER A 504 3.58 25.13 10.97
CA SER A 504 4.03 26.23 11.83
C SER A 504 3.83 27.57 11.12
N PRO A 505 3.19 28.56 11.78
CA PRO A 505 3.04 29.89 11.21
C PRO A 505 4.38 30.53 10.84
N VAL A 506 5.46 30.22 11.58
CA VAL A 506 6.82 30.72 11.30
C VAL A 506 7.28 30.30 9.91
N ILE A 507 7.04 29.04 9.53
CA ILE A 507 7.42 28.51 8.21
C ILE A 507 6.64 29.22 7.10
N ARG A 508 5.36 29.53 7.34
CA ARG A 508 4.54 30.28 6.38
C ARG A 508 5.04 31.71 6.18
N TYR A 509 5.39 32.41 7.26
CA TYR A 509 6.01 33.75 7.17
C TYR A 509 7.42 33.72 6.57
N ALA A 510 8.18 32.63 6.76
CA ALA A 510 9.52 32.48 6.21
C ALA A 510 9.55 32.33 4.67
N LYS A 511 8.41 32.00 4.03
CA LYS A 511 8.27 31.95 2.56
C LYS A 511 8.33 33.34 1.91
N LYS A 512 8.14 34.42 2.68
CA LYS A 512 8.18 35.80 2.20
C LYS A 512 9.36 36.56 2.82
N GLU A 513 9.78 37.62 2.16
CA GLU A 513 10.71 38.60 2.73
C GLU A 513 10.09 39.30 3.95
N PRO A 514 10.87 39.66 4.97
CA PRO A 514 10.35 40.41 6.11
C PRO A 514 9.94 41.82 5.69
N GLU A 515 8.78 42.28 6.19
CA GLU A 515 8.31 43.65 5.94
C GLU A 515 9.31 44.70 6.47
N ASN A 516 9.87 44.44 7.66
CA ASN A 516 10.92 45.26 8.25
C ASN A 516 12.25 44.51 8.32
N LYS A 517 13.12 44.73 7.32
CA LYS A 517 14.45 44.12 7.22
C LYS A 517 15.38 44.48 8.37
N TRP A 518 15.31 45.71 8.90
CA TRP A 518 16.14 46.13 10.02
C TRP A 518 15.75 45.40 11.30
N GLN A 519 14.45 45.36 11.61
CA GLN A 519 13.93 44.62 12.77
C GLN A 519 14.27 43.13 12.68
N ALA A 520 14.15 42.53 11.49
CA ALA A 520 14.51 41.14 11.26
C ALA A 520 16.00 40.86 11.57
N ARG A 521 16.92 41.75 11.15
CA ARG A 521 18.36 41.63 11.46
C ARG A 521 18.62 41.77 12.96
N GLU A 522 17.98 42.74 13.61
CA GLU A 522 18.11 42.96 15.05
C GLU A 522 17.53 41.80 15.88
N ASP A 523 16.44 41.18 15.42
CA ASP A 523 15.84 40.01 16.05
C ASP A 523 16.74 38.79 15.95
N VAL A 524 17.32 38.54 14.77
CA VAL A 524 18.32 37.48 14.58
C VAL A 524 19.53 37.69 15.48
N LYS A 525 20.07 38.92 15.53
CA LYS A 525 21.19 39.26 16.42
C LYS A 525 20.86 38.99 17.89
N HIS A 526 19.67 39.38 18.34
CA HIS A 526 19.22 39.17 19.73
C HIS A 526 19.04 37.68 20.07
N LEU A 527 18.53 36.89 19.13
CA LEU A 527 18.41 35.43 19.29
C LEU A 527 19.77 34.73 19.29
N LEU A 528 20.71 35.15 18.43
CA LEU A 528 22.07 34.62 18.40
C LEU A 528 22.86 34.97 19.66
N ASP A 529 22.72 36.19 20.20
CA ASP A 529 23.31 36.56 21.50
C ASP A 529 22.74 35.68 22.62
N PHE A 530 21.43 35.45 22.64
CA PHE A 530 20.80 34.57 23.63
C PHE A 530 21.30 33.13 23.55
N MET A 531 21.37 32.57 22.35
CA MET A 531 21.95 31.24 22.15
C MET A 531 23.42 31.21 22.56
N GLY A 532 24.20 32.25 22.24
CA GLY A 532 25.62 32.32 22.61
C GLY A 532 25.85 32.35 24.12
N ARG A 533 24.92 32.96 24.86
CA ARG A 533 24.93 32.94 26.34
C ARG A 533 24.49 31.58 26.90
N LEU A 534 23.53 30.92 26.26
CA LEU A 534 23.04 29.60 26.71
C LEU A 534 24.03 28.47 26.44
N PHE A 535 24.77 28.53 25.33
CA PHE A 535 25.75 27.54 24.91
C PHE A 535 27.15 28.14 25.07
N PRO A 536 27.83 27.93 26.23
CA PRO A 536 28.98 28.72 26.64
C PRO A 536 30.22 28.56 25.75
N GLU A 537 30.35 27.41 25.08
CA GLU A 537 31.47 27.15 24.16
C GLU A 537 31.05 27.37 22.71
N LYS A 538 31.91 28.02 21.91
CA LYS A 538 31.66 28.29 20.49
C LYS A 538 31.28 27.02 19.70
N ARG A 539 31.98 25.90 19.96
CA ARG A 539 31.69 24.61 19.29
C ARG A 539 30.28 24.08 19.59
N LEU A 540 29.69 24.42 20.75
CA LEU A 540 28.36 23.97 21.15
C LEU A 540 27.27 24.77 20.45
N ILE A 541 27.40 26.09 20.40
CA ILE A 541 26.47 26.93 19.65
C ILE A 541 26.55 26.66 18.15
N ASP A 542 27.75 26.51 17.58
CA ASP A 542 27.90 26.19 16.16
C ASP A 542 27.20 24.86 15.84
N TYR A 543 27.46 23.81 16.62
CA TYR A 543 26.80 22.52 16.47
C TYR A 543 25.27 22.59 16.61
N GLU A 544 24.75 23.36 17.57
CA GLU A 544 23.32 23.56 17.74
C GLU A 544 22.71 24.29 16.54
N LEU A 545 23.35 25.37 16.06
CA LEU A 545 22.88 26.11 14.88
C LEU A 545 22.91 25.24 13.62
N ASP A 546 23.93 24.41 13.45
CA ASP A 546 24.03 23.47 12.32
C ASP A 546 22.94 22.39 12.41
N THR A 547 22.68 21.87 13.61
CA THR A 547 21.59 20.93 13.88
C THR A 547 20.23 21.53 13.52
N LEU A 548 19.97 22.76 13.95
CA LEU A 548 18.71 23.45 13.63
C LEU A 548 18.60 23.78 12.14
N ALA A 549 19.70 24.20 11.51
CA ALA A 549 19.75 24.47 10.07
C ALA A 549 19.52 23.20 9.24
N TYR A 550 20.09 22.07 9.64
CA TYR A 550 19.80 20.75 9.06
C TYR A 550 18.30 20.46 9.12
N MET A 551 17.69 20.52 10.31
CA MET A 551 16.25 20.27 10.48
C MET A 551 15.38 21.24 9.65
N VAL A 552 15.79 22.50 9.49
CA VAL A 552 15.09 23.49 8.66
C VAL A 552 15.16 23.13 7.18
N LYS A 553 16.31 22.67 6.69
CA LYS A 553 16.55 22.38 5.27
C LYS A 553 15.97 21.03 4.83
N THR A 554 16.14 20.00 5.65
CA THR A 554 15.76 18.62 5.28
C THR A 554 14.39 18.24 5.82
N GLY A 555 13.95 18.84 6.94
CA GLY A 555 12.79 18.39 7.68
C GLY A 555 13.00 17.11 8.48
N GLU A 556 14.20 16.53 8.42
CA GLU A 556 14.56 15.27 9.06
C GLU A 556 15.06 15.47 10.50
N ARG A 557 14.98 14.40 11.29
CA ARG A 557 15.44 14.39 12.69
C ARG A 557 16.98 14.32 12.76
N PRO A 558 17.62 14.94 13.77
CA PRO A 558 19.08 14.97 13.87
C PRO A 558 19.71 13.75 14.57
N GLY A 559 18.91 12.74 14.97
CA GLY A 559 19.46 11.51 15.58
C GLY A 559 20.04 11.67 16.99
N HIS A 560 19.67 12.73 17.71
CA HIS A 560 20.03 12.93 19.11
C HIS A 560 19.00 13.78 19.86
N LEU A 561 18.94 13.64 21.19
CA LEU A 561 18.23 14.54 22.09
C LEU A 561 19.14 15.70 22.54
N LEU A 562 18.54 16.83 22.91
CA LEU A 562 19.20 17.93 23.60
C LEU A 562 18.84 17.87 25.08
N PHE A 563 19.84 17.76 25.95
CA PHE A 563 19.68 17.83 27.39
C PHE A 563 20.31 19.10 27.94
N MET A 564 19.47 20.05 28.36
CA MET A 564 19.89 21.34 28.93
C MET A 564 19.79 21.31 30.45
N VAL A 565 20.90 21.59 31.11
CA VAL A 565 20.99 21.70 32.58
C VAL A 565 21.43 23.11 32.96
N GLY A 566 20.93 23.63 34.08
CA GLY A 566 21.34 24.93 34.62
C GLY A 566 20.33 25.50 35.62
N PHE A 567 20.59 26.70 36.16
CA PHE A 567 19.74 27.30 37.19
C PHE A 567 18.30 27.60 36.71
N PRO A 568 17.32 27.70 37.63
CA PRO A 568 16.00 28.21 37.32
C PRO A 568 16.04 29.64 36.75
N GLY A 569 15.20 29.94 35.78
CA GLY A 569 15.05 31.30 35.25
C GLY A 569 16.17 31.78 34.32
N VAL A 570 17.09 30.91 33.89
CA VAL A 570 18.18 31.25 32.95
C VAL A 570 17.74 31.33 31.49
N GLY A 571 16.51 30.93 31.18
CA GLY A 571 15.94 30.99 29.83
C GLY A 571 15.73 29.64 29.13
N LYS A 572 16.00 28.50 29.79
CA LYS A 572 15.76 27.15 29.22
C LYS A 572 14.37 27.00 28.60
N SER A 573 13.33 27.40 29.33
CA SER A 573 11.94 27.32 28.84
C SER A 573 11.67 28.25 27.65
N ILE A 574 12.34 29.41 27.58
CA ILE A 574 12.23 30.34 26.44
C ILE A 574 12.84 29.70 25.20
N TYR A 575 14.01 29.07 25.34
CA TYR A 575 14.68 28.34 24.25
C TYR A 575 13.80 27.20 23.72
N THR A 576 13.29 26.35 24.61
CA THR A 576 12.41 25.25 24.22
C THR A 576 11.12 25.74 23.55
N HIS A 577 10.52 26.81 24.07
CA HIS A 577 9.35 27.44 23.48
C HIS A 577 9.63 28.07 22.11
N MET A 578 10.81 28.66 21.93
CA MET A 578 11.28 29.14 20.63
C MET A 578 11.32 28.00 19.62
N LEU A 579 11.93 26.87 19.96
CA LEU A 579 12.02 25.71 19.07
C LEU A 579 10.63 25.17 18.69
N ILE A 580 9.73 25.00 19.68
CA ILE A 580 8.35 24.57 19.42
C ILE A 580 7.62 25.57 18.52
N SER A 581 7.68 26.87 18.84
CA SER A 581 7.06 27.93 18.04
C SER A 581 7.55 27.91 16.59
N MET A 582 8.86 27.73 16.42
CA MET A 582 9.54 27.71 15.13
C MET A 582 9.13 26.52 14.27
N PHE A 583 9.27 25.30 14.80
CA PHE A 583 9.03 24.08 14.02
C PHE A 583 7.60 23.60 14.06
N ASP A 584 6.88 23.73 15.17
CA ASP A 584 5.59 23.05 15.36
C ASP A 584 4.41 24.01 15.56
N GLY A 585 4.69 25.30 15.81
CA GLY A 585 3.70 26.28 16.18
C GLY A 585 3.15 26.07 17.60
N ILE A 586 2.38 27.03 18.08
CA ILE A 586 1.73 27.01 19.40
C ILE A 586 0.24 27.24 19.18
N GLY A 587 -0.58 26.33 19.68
CA GLY A 587 -2.04 26.41 19.53
C GLY A 587 -2.72 25.05 19.60
N LYS A 588 -4.05 25.04 19.41
CA LYS A 588 -4.84 23.82 19.41
C LYS A 588 -4.44 22.92 18.23
N GLY A 589 -3.90 21.74 18.52
CA GLY A 589 -3.41 20.79 17.50
C GLY A 589 -2.00 21.08 16.97
N MET A 590 -1.23 21.93 17.66
CA MET A 590 0.16 22.27 17.38
C MET A 590 1.03 22.05 18.63
N GLY A 591 2.34 21.88 18.43
CA GLY A 591 3.34 21.78 19.48
C GLY A 591 3.51 20.38 20.09
N GLY A 592 4.76 20.03 20.44
CA GLY A 592 5.11 18.77 21.10
C GLY A 592 5.59 19.03 22.52
N GLN A 593 4.71 18.88 23.50
CA GLN A 593 5.10 18.99 24.91
C GLN A 593 4.54 17.82 25.72
N ILE A 594 5.43 17.16 26.45
CA ILE A 594 5.13 16.09 27.39
C ILE A 594 5.52 16.58 28.79
N ASP A 595 4.66 16.29 29.75
CA ASP A 595 4.95 16.44 31.16
C ASP A 595 5.79 15.24 31.61
N GLY A 596 7.00 15.47 32.13
CA GLY A 596 7.93 14.41 32.50
C GLY A 596 7.37 13.42 33.53
N THR A 597 6.43 13.86 34.38
CA THR A 597 5.74 12.98 35.33
C THR A 597 4.91 11.89 34.63
N LYS A 598 4.35 12.20 33.44
CA LYS A 598 3.57 11.24 32.64
C LYS A 598 4.42 10.21 31.94
N LEU A 599 5.72 10.47 31.79
CA LEU A 599 6.65 9.48 31.25
C LEU A 599 7.05 8.44 32.29
N VAL A 600 6.93 8.71 33.59
CA VAL A 600 7.32 7.76 34.64
C VAL A 600 6.34 6.60 34.76
N ASN A 601 5.04 6.89 34.69
CA ASN A 601 3.98 5.88 34.76
C ASN A 601 3.81 5.19 33.40
N GLU A 602 3.97 3.86 33.36
CA GLU A 602 3.89 3.06 32.13
C GLU A 602 2.59 3.27 31.35
N ASN A 603 1.44 3.23 32.03
CA ASN A 603 0.14 3.44 31.39
C ASN A 603 0.01 4.86 30.83
N SER A 604 0.56 5.86 31.51
CA SER A 604 0.53 7.24 31.04
C SER A 604 1.49 7.50 29.89
N ARG A 605 2.65 6.82 29.88
CA ARG A 605 3.69 6.92 28.85
C ARG A 605 3.18 6.44 27.50
N ARG A 606 2.40 5.34 27.46
CA ARG A 606 1.79 4.81 26.23
C ARG A 606 0.92 5.84 25.49
N PHE A 607 0.12 6.61 26.22
CA PHE A 607 -0.74 7.66 25.66
C PHE A 607 -0.06 9.02 25.48
N ALA A 608 1.05 9.29 26.20
CA ALA A 608 1.75 10.57 26.11
C ALA A 608 2.35 10.81 24.72
N LEU A 609 2.87 9.74 24.10
CA LEU A 609 3.49 9.79 22.77
C LEU A 609 2.49 10.09 21.65
N ALA A 610 1.22 9.66 21.79
CA ALA A 610 0.18 9.98 20.81
C ALA A 610 -0.11 11.48 20.69
N ARG A 611 0.18 12.28 21.74
CA ARG A 611 -0.02 13.74 21.71
C ARG A 611 1.06 14.49 20.93
N VAL A 612 2.19 13.84 20.65
CA VAL A 612 3.34 14.44 19.96
C VAL A 612 3.57 13.83 18.58
N GLU A 613 2.58 13.09 18.08
CA GLU A 613 2.53 12.60 16.69
C GLU A 613 2.76 13.74 15.69
N GLY A 614 3.74 13.55 14.80
CA GLY A 614 4.11 14.53 13.79
C GLY A 614 4.80 15.79 14.31
N CYS A 615 5.24 15.83 15.58
CA CYS A 615 6.03 16.94 16.11
C CYS A 615 7.51 16.79 15.74
N ARG A 616 8.16 17.90 15.36
CA ARG A 616 9.62 17.96 15.17
C ARG A 616 10.37 18.22 16.45
N ILE A 617 9.76 18.92 17.40
CA ILE A 617 10.32 19.20 18.71
C ILE A 617 9.41 18.60 19.76
N ILE A 618 9.95 17.63 20.51
CA ILE A 618 9.29 17.07 21.69
C ILE A 618 9.99 17.64 22.90
N SER A 619 9.34 18.60 23.57
CA SER A 619 9.79 19.07 24.87
C SER A 619 9.29 18.15 25.97
N VAL A 620 10.20 17.65 26.80
CA VAL A 620 9.84 17.05 28.09
C VAL A 620 10.11 18.09 29.16
N LYS A 621 9.05 18.62 29.77
CA LYS A 621 9.18 19.55 30.89
C LYS A 621 9.35 18.75 32.16
N GLU A 622 10.49 18.99 32.82
CA GLU A 622 10.83 18.51 34.17
C GLU A 622 10.69 16.98 34.31
N LEU A 623 11.81 16.29 34.14
CA LEU A 623 11.91 14.93 34.66
C LEU A 623 11.91 15.00 36.19
N PRO A 624 11.18 14.11 36.89
CA PRO A 624 11.20 14.10 38.34
C PRO A 624 12.65 13.94 38.83
N ASP A 625 13.00 14.66 39.89
CA ASP A 625 14.28 14.46 40.57
C ASP A 625 14.41 12.97 40.91
N GLY A 626 15.62 12.41 40.80
CA GLY A 626 15.90 10.98 41.00
C GLY A 626 15.48 10.45 42.38
N LYS A 627 15.13 11.36 43.31
CA LYS A 627 14.56 11.07 44.63
C LYS A 627 13.06 10.73 44.60
N ALA A 628 12.32 11.17 43.59
CA ALA A 628 10.85 11.01 43.48
C ALA A 628 10.43 9.84 42.59
N SER A 629 11.37 9.15 41.94
CA SER A 629 11.13 8.02 41.04
C SER A 629 12.18 6.93 41.26
N THR A 630 11.84 5.67 41.00
CA THR A 630 12.79 4.56 41.17
C THR A 630 13.86 4.59 40.07
N PRO A 631 15.10 4.13 40.35
CA PRO A 631 16.14 4.01 39.33
C PRO A 631 15.70 3.20 38.09
N ALA A 632 14.90 2.15 38.29
CA ALA A 632 14.33 1.34 37.22
C ALA A 632 13.39 2.14 36.30
N ASN A 633 12.53 2.99 36.87
CA ASN A 633 11.63 3.84 36.09
C ASN A 633 12.41 4.89 35.28
N MET A 634 13.44 5.49 35.87
CA MET A 634 14.27 6.47 35.18
C MET A 634 15.11 5.82 34.06
N ALA A 635 15.58 4.58 34.25
CA ALA A 635 16.21 3.80 33.20
C ALA A 635 15.23 3.51 32.05
N ALA A 636 13.98 3.13 32.35
CA ALA A 636 12.95 2.90 31.33
C ALA A 636 12.59 4.18 30.55
N VAL A 637 12.46 5.32 31.23
CA VAL A 637 12.26 6.63 30.57
C VAL A 637 13.44 6.95 29.67
N THR A 638 14.67 6.80 30.17
CA THR A 638 15.88 7.06 29.42
C THR A 638 15.98 6.17 28.18
N ALA A 639 15.69 4.87 28.30
CA ALA A 639 15.65 3.93 27.18
C ALA A 639 14.61 4.33 26.12
N THR A 640 13.39 4.70 26.55
CA THR A 640 12.33 5.16 25.65
C THR A 640 12.76 6.41 24.87
N LEU A 641 13.33 7.41 25.57
CA LEU A 641 13.80 8.64 24.94
C LEU A 641 14.95 8.37 23.97
N LYS A 642 15.88 7.48 24.32
CA LYS A 642 16.99 7.04 23.46
C LYS A 642 16.48 6.35 22.19
N GLN A 643 15.45 5.52 22.30
CA GLN A 643 14.83 4.85 21.14
C GLN A 643 14.21 5.86 20.17
N ILE A 644 13.51 6.88 20.68
CA ILE A 644 12.88 7.93 19.84
C ILE A 644 13.93 8.71 19.04
N VAL A 645 15.13 8.94 19.60
CA VAL A 645 16.14 9.76 18.94
C VAL A 645 17.26 8.94 18.30
N ASP A 646 17.18 7.62 18.27
CA ASP A 646 18.27 6.79 17.74
C ASP A 646 18.53 7.11 16.25
N PRO A 647 19.75 7.38 15.79
CA PRO A 647 19.98 7.79 14.40
C PRO A 647 19.77 6.66 13.38
N GLY A 648 19.53 5.41 13.79
CA GLY A 648 19.23 4.30 12.89
C GLY A 648 17.82 4.34 12.28
N PRO A 649 17.58 3.59 11.18
CA PRO A 649 16.29 3.58 10.48
C PRO A 649 15.15 3.03 11.34
N ASP A 650 15.45 2.18 12.32
CA ASP A 650 14.46 1.61 13.26
C ASP A 650 13.73 2.68 14.08
N ALA A 651 14.31 3.88 14.20
CA ALA A 651 13.73 5.01 14.92
C ALA A 651 13.08 6.04 13.99
N ASP A 652 13.02 5.80 12.68
CA ASP A 652 12.24 6.62 11.75
C ASP A 652 10.73 6.43 11.93
N TYR A 653 10.33 5.42 12.72
CA TYR A 653 8.96 5.16 13.12
C TYR A 653 8.89 4.83 14.61
N PHE A 654 7.77 5.14 15.25
CA PHE A 654 7.48 4.68 16.61
C PHE A 654 6.00 4.37 16.77
N GLN A 655 5.69 3.52 17.76
CA GLN A 655 4.32 3.16 18.07
C GLN A 655 3.66 4.20 18.98
N ILE A 656 2.42 4.53 18.67
CA ILE A 656 1.54 5.35 19.50
C ILE A 656 0.27 4.60 19.83
N GLU A 657 -0.24 4.80 21.04
CA GLU A 657 -1.54 4.30 21.47
C GLU A 657 -2.51 5.47 21.65
N LYS A 658 -3.64 5.43 20.94
CA LYS A 658 -4.75 6.39 21.10
C LYS A 658 -5.87 5.71 21.88
N LYS A 659 -6.56 6.45 22.75
CA LYS A 659 -7.65 5.87 23.56
C LYS A 659 -8.75 5.32 22.64
N GLY A 660 -9.05 4.02 22.75
CA GLY A 660 -10.09 3.36 21.97
C GLY A 660 -9.70 3.04 20.53
N VAL A 661 -8.40 3.08 20.21
CA VAL A 661 -7.84 2.70 18.91
C VAL A 661 -6.67 1.77 19.18
N ASP A 662 -6.49 0.76 18.34
CA ASP A 662 -5.33 -0.13 18.42
C ASP A 662 -4.01 0.64 18.22
N SER A 663 -2.90 0.04 18.63
CA SER A 663 -1.57 0.65 18.48
C SER A 663 -1.27 0.94 17.02
N LEU A 664 -0.85 2.17 16.72
CA LEU A 664 -0.51 2.62 15.37
C LEU A 664 0.99 2.89 15.29
N THR A 665 1.63 2.45 14.21
CA THR A 665 3.00 2.86 13.87
C THR A 665 2.96 4.16 13.07
N VAL A 666 3.67 5.18 13.54
CA VAL A 666 3.71 6.50 12.88
C VAL A 666 5.14 6.95 12.62
N ARG A 667 5.32 7.75 11.56
CA ARG A 667 6.63 8.31 11.22
C ARG A 667 7.12 9.29 12.29
N ASN A 668 8.41 9.22 12.56
CA ASN A 668 9.12 9.99 13.55
C ASN A 668 9.87 11.17 12.92
N PHE A 669 9.56 12.38 13.36
CA PHE A 669 10.24 13.60 12.93
C PHE A 669 11.00 14.27 14.09
N ALA A 670 10.98 13.64 15.27
CA ALA A 670 11.22 14.34 16.51
C ALA A 670 12.69 14.42 16.90
N ARG A 671 13.07 15.61 17.34
CA ARG A 671 14.15 15.86 18.27
C ARG A 671 13.57 16.04 19.67
N VAL A 672 14.07 15.29 20.63
CA VAL A 672 13.68 15.45 22.04
C VAL A 672 14.52 16.56 22.68
N VAL A 673 13.86 17.48 23.39
CA VAL A 673 14.50 18.55 24.17
C VAL A 673 14.10 18.39 25.63
N LEU A 674 15.08 18.06 26.46
CA LEU A 674 14.97 17.88 27.89
C LEU A 674 15.56 19.11 28.60
N THR A 675 14.82 19.68 29.53
CA THR A 675 15.33 20.75 30.40
C THR A 675 15.26 20.29 31.85
N SER A 676 16.37 20.39 32.58
CA SER A 676 16.41 20.08 34.00
C SER A 676 17.18 21.15 34.79
N ASN A 677 16.91 21.18 36.10
CA ASN A 677 17.72 21.91 37.07
C ASN A 677 18.77 21.00 37.73
N TYR A 678 18.71 19.69 37.50
CA TYR A 678 19.60 18.69 38.08
C TYR A 678 20.43 18.00 37.00
N GLU A 679 21.72 17.81 37.25
CA GLU A 679 22.66 17.21 36.31
C GLU A 679 22.40 15.71 36.09
N ASN A 680 21.82 15.03 37.08
CA ASN A 680 21.62 13.57 37.09
C ASN A 680 20.19 13.14 36.74
N SER A 681 19.40 13.98 36.05
CA SER A 681 18.00 13.63 35.73
C SER A 681 17.85 12.49 34.72
N ILE A 682 18.89 12.17 33.94
CA ILE A 682 18.95 10.99 33.08
C ILE A 682 20.31 10.33 33.22
N HIS A 683 20.35 9.01 33.08
CA HIS A 683 21.62 8.28 33.05
C HIS A 683 22.29 8.41 31.68
N ILE A 684 23.54 8.90 31.67
CA ILE A 684 24.34 9.07 30.45
C ILE A 684 25.45 8.03 30.46
N GLU A 685 25.41 7.11 29.49
CA GLU A 685 26.45 6.08 29.34
C GLU A 685 27.71 6.69 28.68
N GLU A 686 28.88 6.11 28.98
CA GLU A 686 30.20 6.62 28.56
C GLU A 686 30.33 6.84 27.04
N HIS A 687 29.67 6.01 26.24
CA HIS A 687 29.72 6.05 24.78
C HIS A 687 28.37 6.42 24.14
N ASP A 688 27.47 7.06 24.90
CA ASP A 688 26.18 7.44 24.34
C ASP A 688 26.31 8.56 23.31
N ARG A 689 26.03 8.20 22.04
CA ARG A 689 26.05 9.09 20.88
C ARG A 689 24.77 9.88 20.65
N ARG A 690 23.71 9.62 21.42
CA ARG A 690 22.35 10.17 21.23
C ARG A 690 22.04 11.34 22.15
N ILE A 691 22.93 11.68 23.09
CA ILE A 691 22.70 12.76 24.06
C ILE A 691 23.64 13.92 23.75
N PHE A 692 23.07 15.03 23.27
CA PHE A 692 23.74 16.33 23.24
C PHE A 692 23.51 17.04 24.57
N TYR A 693 24.56 17.07 25.40
CA TYR A 693 24.51 17.62 26.76
C TYR A 693 24.99 19.07 26.74
N ASN A 694 24.21 19.99 27.31
CA ASN A 694 24.57 21.40 27.44
C ASN A 694 24.32 21.90 28.87
N GLN A 695 25.40 22.24 29.58
CA GLN A 695 25.32 23.05 30.79
C GLN A 695 25.16 24.51 30.37
N CYS A 696 24.07 25.16 30.81
CA CYS A 696 23.75 26.51 30.40
C CYS A 696 24.79 27.51 30.90
N GLY A 697 25.32 28.35 30.00
CA GLY A 697 26.32 29.38 30.35
C GLY A 697 25.77 30.56 31.16
N ILE A 698 24.44 30.72 31.20
CA ILE A 698 23.78 31.72 32.02
C ILE A 698 23.65 31.18 33.47
N THR A 699 24.33 31.84 34.40
CA THR A 699 24.28 31.62 35.85
C THR A 699 23.41 32.68 36.54
N LEU A 700 23.24 32.60 37.86
CA LEU A 700 22.56 33.66 38.61
C LEU A 700 23.34 34.98 38.59
N GLU A 701 24.67 34.91 38.49
CA GLU A 701 25.57 36.06 38.54
C GLU A 701 25.63 36.84 37.22
N ASN A 702 25.60 36.13 36.09
CA ASN A 702 25.70 36.74 34.75
C ASN A 702 24.33 36.87 34.05
N LYS A 703 23.24 36.66 34.78
CA LYS A 703 21.87 36.68 34.27
C LYS A 703 21.52 38.05 33.66
N PRO A 704 21.10 38.12 32.39
CA PRO A 704 20.61 39.36 31.78
C PRO A 704 19.44 40.00 32.55
N ALA A 705 19.29 41.31 32.37
CA ALA A 705 18.18 42.06 32.95
C ALA A 705 16.80 41.57 32.44
N PRO A 706 15.71 41.75 33.20
CA PRO A 706 14.36 41.31 32.80
C PRO A 706 13.91 41.79 31.41
N GLU A 707 14.30 43.00 31.00
CA GLU A 707 13.96 43.62 29.71
C GLU A 707 14.51 42.80 28.54
N TYR A 708 15.69 42.18 28.71
CA TYR A 708 16.30 41.29 27.73
C TYR A 708 15.40 40.09 27.43
N TYR A 709 14.85 39.48 28.49
CA TYR A 709 13.94 38.33 28.38
C TYR A 709 12.54 38.72 27.88
N THR A 710 12.07 39.93 28.21
CA THR A 710 10.85 40.49 27.63
C THR A 710 10.97 40.59 26.12
N ARG A 711 12.07 41.17 25.61
CA ARG A 711 12.33 41.26 24.17
C ARG A 711 12.40 39.88 23.50
N LEU A 712 13.10 38.91 24.11
CA LEU A 712 13.13 37.53 23.62
C LEU A 712 11.74 36.90 23.55
N THR A 713 10.93 37.09 24.59
CA THR A 713 9.57 36.55 24.65
C THR A 713 8.68 37.19 23.58
N THR A 714 8.83 38.49 23.31
CA THR A 714 8.14 39.17 22.22
C THR A 714 8.50 38.59 20.85
N ILE A 715 9.79 38.31 20.60
CA ILE A 715 10.24 37.71 19.33
C ILE A 715 9.68 36.29 19.21
N THR A 716 9.85 35.45 20.23
CA THR A 716 9.50 34.02 20.19
C THR A 716 8.01 33.73 20.11
N LYS A 717 7.17 34.64 20.64
CA LYS A 717 5.70 34.56 20.53
C LYS A 717 5.15 35.13 19.23
N ASN A 718 5.92 35.92 18.48
CA ASN A 718 5.49 36.49 17.21
C ASN A 718 6.08 35.67 16.05
N PRO A 719 5.25 34.90 15.31
CA PRO A 719 5.75 34.03 14.26
C PRO A 719 6.43 34.75 13.09
N GLU A 720 6.00 35.97 12.77
CA GLU A 720 6.59 36.78 11.70
C GLU A 720 8.00 37.23 12.05
N ARG A 721 8.20 37.68 13.29
CA ARG A 721 9.52 38.06 13.81
C ARG A 721 10.45 36.84 13.89
N LEU A 722 9.97 35.73 14.43
CA LEU A 722 10.75 34.49 14.54
C LEU A 722 11.11 33.89 13.17
N ALA A 723 10.33 34.17 12.11
CA ALA A 723 10.66 33.74 10.75
C ALA A 723 11.97 34.33 10.22
N ALA A 724 12.46 35.45 10.79
CA ALA A 724 13.78 35.96 10.47
C ALA A 724 14.89 34.96 10.84
N PHE A 725 14.74 34.29 11.98
CA PHE A 725 15.70 33.27 12.42
C PHE A 725 15.58 31.99 11.59
N TRP A 726 14.36 31.58 11.20
CA TRP A 726 14.16 30.48 10.25
C TRP A 726 14.91 30.72 8.92
N ARG A 727 14.80 31.93 8.35
CA ARG A 727 15.51 32.30 7.11
C ARG A 727 17.04 32.26 7.31
N TYR A 728 17.53 32.80 8.42
CA TYR A 728 18.94 32.72 8.78
C TYR A 728 19.45 31.26 8.83
N LEU A 729 18.70 30.35 9.45
CA LEU A 729 19.05 28.93 9.53
C LEU A 729 18.96 28.22 8.17
N ARG A 730 17.97 28.55 7.34
CA ARG A 730 17.82 28.00 5.99
C ARG A 730 19.04 28.34 5.12
N ASP A 731 19.59 29.54 5.28
CA ASP A 731 20.67 30.05 4.44
C ASP A 731 22.07 29.74 5.02
N ARG A 732 22.16 29.21 6.26
CA ARG A 732 23.40 28.81 6.92
C ARG A 732 24.08 27.64 6.20
N ASP A 733 25.39 27.65 6.01
CA ASP A 733 26.12 26.50 5.44
C ASP A 733 26.17 25.33 6.45
N THR A 734 25.79 24.14 5.99
CA THR A 734 25.75 22.89 6.77
C THR A 734 26.53 21.77 6.10
N SER A 735 27.37 22.08 5.10
CA SER A 735 28.15 21.09 4.34
C SER A 735 29.09 20.23 5.20
N HIS A 736 29.54 20.76 6.34
CA HIS A 736 30.41 20.10 7.31
C HIS A 736 29.65 19.35 8.41
N TYR A 737 28.32 19.53 8.49
CA TYR A 737 27.49 18.88 9.50
C TYR A 737 27.15 17.45 9.07
N ASN A 738 27.48 16.48 9.91
CA ASN A 738 27.20 15.07 9.67
C ASN A 738 26.34 14.49 10.80
N VAL A 739 25.09 14.18 10.47
CA VAL A 739 24.09 13.64 11.40
C VAL A 739 24.46 12.27 11.99
N ALA A 740 25.35 11.51 11.33
CA ALA A 740 25.81 10.22 11.82
C ALA A 740 26.91 10.34 12.90
N LEU A 741 27.54 11.52 13.04
CA LEU A 741 28.56 11.75 14.06
C LEU A 741 27.92 12.08 15.42
N PRO A 742 28.55 11.64 16.53
CA PRO A 742 28.06 11.98 17.86
C PRO A 742 28.16 13.49 18.12
N PRO A 743 27.25 14.06 18.94
CA PRO A 743 27.37 15.43 19.40
C PRO A 743 28.69 15.69 20.15
N PRO A 744 29.18 16.94 20.21
CA PRO A 744 30.38 17.30 20.94
C PRO A 744 30.34 16.82 22.40
N VAL A 745 31.41 16.17 22.85
CA VAL A 745 31.55 15.74 24.24
C VAL A 745 32.20 16.86 25.05
N THR A 746 31.43 17.45 25.96
CA THR A 746 31.91 18.48 26.89
C THR A 746 32.49 17.86 28.15
N VAL A 747 33.16 18.71 28.94
CA VAL A 747 33.69 18.30 30.25
C VAL A 747 32.53 17.99 31.21
N GLU A 748 31.44 18.74 31.12
CA GLU A 748 30.23 18.58 31.94
C GLU A 748 29.47 17.31 31.56
N LYS A 749 29.42 16.94 30.26
CA LYS A 749 28.88 15.64 29.84
C LYS A 749 29.64 14.49 30.49
N LYS A 750 30.97 14.56 30.51
CA LYS A 750 31.82 13.55 31.15
C LYS A 750 31.62 13.50 32.65
N ALA A 751 31.50 14.66 33.31
CA ALA A 751 31.16 14.74 34.72
C ALA A 751 29.83 14.02 34.99
N ALA A 752 28.77 14.33 34.24
CA ALA A 752 27.47 13.68 34.38
C ALA A 752 27.51 12.15 34.12
N GLN A 753 28.32 11.68 33.16
CA GLN A 753 28.56 10.25 32.93
C GLN A 753 29.21 9.57 34.15
N ILE A 754 30.25 10.18 34.70
CA ILE A 754 30.96 9.69 35.89
C ILE A 754 30.02 9.64 37.08
N THR A 755 29.26 10.70 37.30
CA THR A 755 28.30 10.81 38.40
C THR A 755 27.21 9.74 38.34
N GLY A 756 26.82 9.31 37.14
CA GLY A 756 25.88 8.22 36.92
C GLY A 756 26.42 6.81 37.20
N VAL A 757 27.71 6.62 37.48
CA VAL A 757 28.30 5.30 37.76
C VAL A 757 27.86 4.79 39.14
N THR A 758 27.17 3.65 39.18
CA THR A 758 26.62 3.10 40.43
C THR A 758 27.69 2.59 41.38
N ASN A 759 28.75 1.94 40.88
CA ASN A 759 29.84 1.42 41.71
C ASN A 759 30.72 2.57 42.21
N PRO A 760 30.80 2.84 43.52
CA PRO A 760 31.56 3.97 44.05
C PRO A 760 33.05 3.88 43.73
N VAL A 761 33.64 2.69 43.68
CA VAL A 761 35.08 2.53 43.41
C VAL A 761 35.40 2.93 41.98
N GLU A 762 34.59 2.49 41.03
CA GLU A 762 34.74 2.84 39.61
C GLU A 762 34.45 4.33 39.39
N ARG A 763 33.43 4.88 40.07
CA ARG A 763 33.08 6.30 40.04
C ARG A 763 34.25 7.19 40.52
N HIS A 764 34.84 6.88 41.68
CA HIS A 764 36.00 7.61 42.20
C HIS A 764 37.24 7.50 41.31
N MET A 765 37.49 6.32 40.73
CA MET A 765 38.59 6.13 39.78
C MET A 765 38.39 6.97 38.51
N ALA A 766 37.17 6.98 37.97
CA ALA A 766 36.85 7.79 36.80
C ALA A 766 37.00 9.30 37.09
N ALA A 767 36.55 9.76 38.26
CA ALA A 767 36.74 11.13 38.71
C ALA A 767 38.22 11.50 38.89
N ALA A 768 39.04 10.58 39.42
CA ALA A 768 40.48 10.77 39.51
C ALA A 768 41.14 10.92 38.13
N PHE A 769 40.78 10.10 37.15
CA PHE A 769 41.26 10.27 35.77
C PHE A 769 40.81 11.57 35.13
N MET A 770 39.58 12.01 35.39
CA MET A 770 39.11 13.29 34.93
C MET A 770 39.94 14.45 35.52
N ALA A 771 40.29 14.37 36.80
CA ALA A 771 41.16 15.35 37.46
C ALA A 771 42.56 15.38 36.84
N PHE A 772 43.17 14.21 36.60
CA PHE A 772 44.47 14.13 35.89
C PHE A 772 44.39 14.75 34.49
N GLN A 773 43.35 14.40 33.71
CA GLN A 773 43.17 14.94 32.36
C GLN A 773 42.98 16.46 32.36
N ARG A 774 42.20 17.02 33.28
CA ARG A 774 41.99 18.47 33.41
C ARG A 774 43.28 19.22 33.77
N ALA A 775 44.09 18.64 34.65
CA ALA A 775 45.38 19.21 35.01
C ALA A 775 46.42 19.11 33.87
N GLY A 776 46.16 18.30 32.84
CA GLY A 776 47.14 17.98 31.79
C GLY A 776 48.12 16.87 32.19
N ARG A 777 47.89 16.20 33.32
CA ARG A 777 48.73 15.10 33.82
C ARG A 777 48.62 13.88 32.93
N SER A 778 49.75 13.39 32.46
CA SER A 778 49.82 12.19 31.60
C SER A 778 50.57 11.02 32.26
N ILE A 779 51.29 11.27 33.35
CA ILE A 779 52.07 10.28 34.10
C ILE A 779 51.85 10.44 35.61
N PHE A 780 51.65 9.32 36.30
CA PHE A 780 51.32 9.31 37.73
C PHE A 780 51.69 7.98 38.37
N THR A 781 51.77 7.97 39.69
CA THR A 781 51.95 6.77 40.50
C THR A 781 50.60 6.21 40.96
N ILE A 782 50.58 4.92 41.29
CA ILE A 782 49.38 4.30 41.89
C ILE A 782 48.99 4.94 43.24
N GLY A 783 49.97 5.50 43.96
CA GLY A 783 49.74 6.23 45.21
C GLY A 783 48.98 7.54 44.96
N GLU A 784 49.40 8.32 43.97
CA GLU A 784 48.69 9.56 43.58
C GLU A 784 47.25 9.27 43.14
N VAL A 785 47.03 8.19 42.38
CA VAL A 785 45.67 7.80 41.98
C VAL A 785 44.82 7.50 43.22
N ALA A 786 45.35 6.74 44.18
CA ALA A 786 44.64 6.40 45.41
C ALA A 786 44.35 7.63 46.28
N GLU A 787 45.29 8.57 46.40
CA GLU A 787 45.12 9.84 47.12
C GLU A 787 44.00 10.69 46.50
N VAL A 788 44.01 10.85 45.18
CA VAL A 788 42.95 11.60 44.47
C VAL A 788 41.61 10.88 44.61
N MET A 789 41.55 9.56 44.45
CA MET A 789 40.31 8.80 44.67
C MET A 789 39.74 8.96 46.08
N THR A 790 40.62 8.95 47.09
CA THR A 790 40.22 9.19 48.49
C THR A 790 39.60 10.57 48.60
N ALA A 791 40.29 11.61 48.13
CA ALA A 791 39.78 12.98 48.16
C ALA A 791 38.44 13.13 47.41
N MET A 792 38.26 12.47 46.25
CA MET A 792 36.99 12.45 45.52
C MET A 792 35.85 11.86 46.35
N SER A 793 36.11 10.81 47.13
CA SER A 793 35.08 10.21 47.99
C SER A 793 34.65 11.12 49.14
N TYR A 794 35.56 11.93 49.67
CA TYR A 794 35.23 12.94 50.66
C TYR A 794 34.47 14.11 50.03
N ASN A 795 34.86 14.54 48.82
CA ASN A 795 34.15 15.59 48.10
C ASN A 795 32.72 15.17 47.75
N GLU A 796 32.49 13.93 47.36
CA GLU A 796 31.14 13.40 47.11
C GLU A 796 30.23 13.51 48.33
N TYR A 797 30.76 13.16 49.50
CA TYR A 797 30.05 13.29 50.77
C TYR A 797 29.70 14.75 51.07
N VAL A 798 30.66 15.68 50.90
CA VAL A 798 30.45 17.11 51.13
C VAL A 798 29.42 17.69 50.15
N ASN A 799 29.59 17.42 48.85
CA ASN A 799 28.72 17.93 47.78
C ASN A 799 27.28 17.42 47.91
N THR A 800 27.10 16.18 48.37
CA THR A 800 25.78 15.60 48.64
C THR A 800 25.20 16.00 49.99
N HIS A 801 25.88 16.84 50.77
CA HIS A 801 25.49 17.20 52.15
C HIS A 801 25.26 15.96 53.02
N GLY A 802 26.07 14.92 52.82
CA GLY A 802 26.00 13.65 53.53
C GLY A 802 24.91 12.68 53.08
N VAL A 803 24.19 12.97 51.98
CA VAL A 803 23.17 12.05 51.43
C VAL A 803 23.81 10.79 50.86
N VAL A 804 25.05 10.87 50.35
CA VAL A 804 25.85 9.72 49.90
C VAL A 804 27.09 9.65 50.78
N ASP A 805 27.25 8.55 51.51
CA ASP A 805 28.46 8.28 52.31
C ASP A 805 29.20 7.05 51.77
N ASP A 806 29.89 7.25 50.65
CA ASP A 806 30.79 6.27 50.04
C ASP A 806 32.27 6.59 50.34
N ARG A 807 32.54 7.36 51.41
CA ARG A 807 33.89 7.77 51.81
C ARG A 807 34.78 6.56 52.05
N ARG A 808 35.95 6.54 51.41
CA ARG A 808 36.92 5.45 51.53
C ARG A 808 38.33 6.00 51.47
N ASN A 809 39.20 5.42 52.28
CA ASN A 809 40.64 5.60 52.14
C ASN A 809 41.18 4.47 51.25
N TYR A 810 41.46 4.78 50.00
CA TYR A 810 41.91 3.80 49.02
C TYR A 810 43.38 3.44 49.23
N ASP A 811 43.69 2.13 49.24
CA ASP A 811 45.06 1.63 49.09
C ASP A 811 45.17 0.64 47.94
N LEU A 812 45.45 1.17 46.75
CA LEU A 812 45.57 0.39 45.53
C LEU A 812 46.88 -0.42 45.44
N ARG A 813 47.77 -0.36 46.44
CA ARG A 813 49.04 -1.12 46.45
C ARG A 813 48.83 -2.59 46.77
N ALA A 814 47.78 -2.92 47.54
CA ALA A 814 47.40 -4.27 47.92
C ALA A 814 45.86 -4.45 47.89
N PRO A 815 45.24 -4.33 46.70
CA PRO A 815 43.80 -4.25 46.53
C PRO A 815 43.07 -5.46 47.13
N LYS A 816 42.05 -5.23 47.97
CA LYS A 816 41.17 -6.30 48.46
C LYS A 816 39.71 -6.01 48.12
N GLY A 817 38.96 -7.06 47.78
CA GLY A 817 37.53 -6.97 47.51
C GLY A 817 37.18 -5.95 46.40
N PRO A 818 36.35 -4.93 46.68
CA PRO A 818 35.81 -4.01 45.66
C PRO A 818 36.87 -3.14 44.97
N GLU A 819 38.07 -2.95 45.56
CA GLU A 819 39.18 -2.19 44.97
C GLU A 819 39.77 -2.84 43.71
N GLN A 820 39.49 -4.13 43.48
CA GLN A 820 39.86 -4.79 42.23
C GLN A 820 39.18 -4.16 41.01
N ALA A 821 38.01 -3.55 41.18
CA ALA A 821 37.30 -2.85 40.11
C ALA A 821 38.09 -1.62 39.62
N ALA A 822 38.66 -0.85 40.55
CA ALA A 822 39.53 0.29 40.24
C ALA A 822 40.75 -0.14 39.40
N LEU A 823 41.40 -1.26 39.73
CA LEU A 823 42.54 -1.74 38.95
C LEU A 823 42.17 -2.20 37.54
N LYS A 824 41.00 -2.84 37.37
CA LYS A 824 40.50 -3.20 36.05
C LYS A 824 40.30 -1.95 35.19
N GLN A 825 39.76 -0.88 35.77
CA GLN A 825 39.60 0.40 35.09
C GLN A 825 40.95 1.08 34.80
N LEU A 826 41.88 1.09 35.77
CA LEU A 826 43.24 1.60 35.57
C LEU A 826 43.97 0.88 34.41
N ALA A 827 43.81 -0.43 34.28
CA ALA A 827 44.38 -1.19 33.17
C ALA A 827 43.70 -0.89 31.82
N ARG A 828 42.43 -0.44 31.82
CA ARG A 828 41.73 0.02 30.61
C ARG A 828 42.26 1.37 30.14
N ASP A 829 42.53 2.30 31.05
CA ASP A 829 42.82 3.70 30.70
C ASP A 829 44.30 4.08 30.72
N ALA A 830 45.14 3.30 31.42
CA ALA A 830 46.57 3.55 31.55
C ALA A 830 47.40 2.28 31.30
N ILE A 831 48.68 2.49 30.96
CA ILE A 831 49.68 1.45 30.81
C ILE A 831 50.68 1.56 31.95
N ALA A 832 50.93 0.45 32.62
CA ALA A 832 51.99 0.37 33.60
C ALA A 832 53.35 0.26 32.89
N GLN A 833 54.30 1.14 33.22
CA GLN A 833 55.63 1.15 32.58
C GLN A 833 56.61 0.21 33.31
N LYS A 834 56.99 0.51 34.57
CA LYS A 834 57.94 -0.31 35.34
C LYS A 834 57.74 -0.13 36.86
N GLU A 835 57.96 -1.20 37.65
CA GLU A 835 58.11 -1.10 39.11
C GLU A 835 59.54 -0.64 39.41
N ILE A 836 59.72 0.47 40.12
CA ILE A 836 61.05 1.00 40.45
C ILE A 836 61.49 0.37 41.78
N ARG A 837 62.57 -0.41 41.75
CA ARG A 837 63.22 -0.94 42.95
C ARG A 837 64.51 -0.13 43.21
N SER A 838 64.61 0.47 44.39
CA SER A 838 65.87 0.95 44.96
C SER A 838 66.18 0.15 46.23
N ASP A 839 67.46 0.06 46.60
CA ASP A 839 68.00 -0.89 47.61
C ASP A 839 67.52 -0.68 49.06
N SER A 840 66.53 0.19 49.30
CA SER A 840 65.92 0.34 50.63
C SER A 840 64.50 0.93 50.65
N VAL A 841 63.90 1.29 49.51
CA VAL A 841 62.51 1.79 49.44
C VAL A 841 61.80 1.26 48.19
N ARG A 842 60.65 0.61 48.38
CA ARG A 842 59.80 0.12 47.28
C ARG A 842 59.00 1.29 46.71
N HIS A 843 59.37 1.79 45.53
CA HIS A 843 58.65 2.90 44.90
C HIS A 843 57.33 2.41 44.27
N SER A 844 56.29 3.22 44.39
CA SER A 844 54.98 2.99 43.76
C SER A 844 55.10 2.81 42.24
N ARG A 845 54.34 1.86 41.68
CA ARG A 845 54.31 1.59 40.23
C ARG A 845 53.85 2.84 39.46
N ILE A 846 54.55 3.17 38.38
CA ILE A 846 54.26 4.32 37.51
C ILE A 846 53.36 3.89 36.35
N TYR A 847 52.35 4.72 36.09
CA TYR A 847 51.35 4.57 35.05
C TYR A 847 51.38 5.79 34.11
N VAL A 848 51.08 5.53 32.84
CA VAL A 848 50.96 6.56 31.80
C VAL A 848 49.61 6.39 31.11
N LEU A 849 48.86 7.46 30.89
CA LEU A 849 47.56 7.41 30.19
C LEU A 849 47.74 6.88 28.77
N LYS A 850 46.85 5.98 28.32
CA LYS A 850 46.91 5.40 26.97
C LYS A 850 46.86 6.43 25.85
N LYS A 851 46.19 7.56 26.08
CA LYS A 851 46.09 8.67 25.11
C LYS A 851 47.40 9.43 24.89
N ALA A 852 48.39 9.26 25.77
CA ALA A 852 49.69 9.91 25.66
C ALA A 852 50.69 9.03 24.88
N GLU A 853 50.34 8.64 23.65
CA GLU A 853 51.11 7.68 22.84
C GLU A 853 52.57 8.08 22.66
N ALA A 854 52.83 9.37 22.40
CA ALA A 854 54.19 9.89 22.26
C ALA A 854 55.00 9.75 23.57
N LEU A 855 54.35 9.96 24.72
CA LEU A 855 54.98 9.81 26.03
C LEU A 855 55.23 8.32 26.34
N ILE A 856 54.28 7.45 26.01
CA ILE A 856 54.42 5.98 26.14
C ILE A 856 55.61 5.50 25.30
N ALA A 857 55.67 5.88 24.03
CA ALA A 857 56.76 5.50 23.13
C ALA A 857 58.12 6.00 23.65
N ARG A 858 58.18 7.24 24.15
CA ARG A 858 59.40 7.82 24.73
C ARG A 858 59.85 7.08 25.99
N LEU A 859 58.91 6.59 26.80
CA LEU A 859 59.19 5.98 28.11
C LEU A 859 59.31 4.46 28.07
N ALA A 860 58.97 3.80 26.95
CA ALA A 860 58.97 2.34 26.82
C ALA A 860 60.33 1.70 27.12
N SER A 861 61.43 2.39 26.83
CA SER A 861 62.82 1.94 27.09
C SER A 861 63.55 2.77 28.16
N ALA A 862 62.85 3.70 28.82
CA ALA A 862 63.46 4.62 29.77
C ALA A 862 63.99 3.90 31.02
N ARG A 863 65.13 4.36 31.54
CA ARG A 863 65.66 3.90 32.84
C ARG A 863 64.83 4.45 33.99
N SER A 864 64.92 3.83 35.17
CA SER A 864 64.14 4.25 36.35
C SER A 864 64.33 5.72 36.73
N ALA A 865 65.55 6.25 36.59
CA ALA A 865 65.83 7.67 36.84
C ALA A 865 65.11 8.61 35.84
N GLU A 866 65.07 8.23 34.57
CA GLU A 866 64.41 9.00 33.50
C GLU A 866 62.87 8.97 33.65
N LEU A 867 62.32 7.85 34.15
CA LEU A 867 60.89 7.74 34.50
C LEU A 867 60.53 8.65 35.69
N ILE A 868 61.36 8.68 36.74
CA ILE A 868 61.16 9.56 37.90
C ILE A 868 61.26 11.03 37.47
N GLU A 869 62.26 11.38 36.67
CA GLU A 869 62.43 12.75 36.18
C GLU A 869 61.22 13.19 35.33
N ALA A 870 60.72 12.31 34.46
CA ALA A 870 59.51 12.58 33.68
C ALA A 870 58.27 12.78 34.56
N LEU A 871 58.11 11.97 35.61
CA LEU A 871 57.03 12.10 36.59
C LEU A 871 57.12 13.42 37.37
N GLU A 872 58.30 13.76 37.90
CA GLU A 872 58.50 15.01 38.65
C GLU A 872 58.32 16.24 37.77
N ARG A 873 58.74 16.18 36.51
CA ARG A 873 58.50 17.23 35.53
C ARG A 873 57.01 17.44 35.26
N ASP A 874 56.26 16.35 35.06
CA ASP A 874 54.80 16.37 34.87
C ASP A 874 54.10 16.94 36.11
N ARG A 875 54.47 16.51 37.32
CA ARG A 875 53.97 17.07 38.60
C ARG A 875 54.16 18.58 38.71
N LYS A 876 55.34 19.06 38.32
CA LYS A 876 55.68 20.50 38.37
C LYS A 876 54.95 21.32 37.31
N GLN A 877 54.76 20.77 36.11
CA GLN A 877 54.09 21.46 35.00
C GLN A 877 52.57 21.46 35.14
N HIS A 878 52.02 20.43 35.78
CA HIS A 878 50.59 20.14 35.84
C HIS A 878 50.15 19.85 37.30
N PRO A 879 50.33 20.80 38.24
CA PRO A 879 50.00 20.57 39.64
C PRO A 879 48.52 20.19 39.80
N LEU A 880 48.24 19.21 40.66
CA LEU A 880 46.88 18.86 41.04
C LEU A 880 46.44 19.79 42.16
N SER A 881 45.33 20.50 41.99
CA SER A 881 44.74 21.30 43.05
C SER A 881 44.24 20.40 44.19
N SER A 882 44.44 20.82 45.44
CA SER A 882 43.82 20.23 46.63
C SER A 882 42.32 20.51 46.70
N GLU A 883 41.90 21.63 46.10
CA GLU A 883 40.50 21.94 45.79
C GLU A 883 40.22 21.32 44.43
N HIS A 884 39.77 20.06 44.43
CA HIS A 884 39.46 19.40 43.17
C HIS A 884 38.25 20.11 42.53
N ASP A 885 38.47 20.82 41.40
CA ASP A 885 37.51 21.64 40.62
C ASP A 885 36.28 20.89 40.07
N ILE A 886 35.92 19.72 40.61
CA ILE A 886 34.67 19.04 40.27
C ILE A 886 33.62 19.44 41.32
N GLU A 887 33.18 20.71 41.27
CA GLU A 887 32.14 21.28 42.15
C GLU A 887 30.85 20.45 42.19
N ALA A 888 30.58 19.63 41.16
CA ALA A 888 29.35 18.84 41.01
C ALA A 888 29.58 17.31 41.06
N PHE A 889 30.66 16.82 41.68
CA PHE A 889 30.82 15.37 41.88
C PHE A 889 29.89 14.87 42.99
N SER A 890 28.80 14.18 42.62
CA SER A 890 27.80 13.68 43.58
C SER A 890 27.10 12.39 43.11
N GLY A 891 27.50 11.22 43.59
CA GLY A 891 26.88 9.93 43.25
C GLY A 891 25.37 9.88 43.49
N SER A 892 24.71 8.90 42.87
CA SER A 892 23.26 8.72 43.03
C SER A 892 22.92 8.26 44.46
N PRO A 893 21.92 8.86 45.15
CA PRO A 893 21.47 8.39 46.46
C PRO A 893 21.04 6.92 46.40
N ARG A 894 21.45 6.10 47.38
CA ARG A 894 20.97 4.71 47.48
C ARG A 894 19.50 4.68 47.97
N PRO A 895 18.67 3.74 47.51
CA PRO A 895 17.36 3.49 48.10
C PRO A 895 17.52 3.13 49.59
N LYS A 896 16.62 3.63 50.45
CA LYS A 896 16.60 3.23 51.87
C LYS A 896 16.37 1.72 51.96
N GLY A 897 17.42 0.96 52.32
CA GLY A 897 17.34 -0.49 52.50
C GLY A 897 18.66 -1.23 52.29
N ASP A 898 19.60 -0.68 51.52
CA ASP A 898 20.89 -1.31 51.19
C ASP A 898 22.05 -0.75 52.04
N ASN A 899 21.98 -0.95 53.36
CA ASN A 899 23.14 -0.80 54.25
C ASN A 899 23.80 -2.16 54.52
#